data_AF-N6UKP0-F1
#
_entry.id   AF-N6UKP0-F1
#
_cell.length_a   1.000
_cell.length_b   1.000
_cell.length_c   1.000
_cell.angle_alpha   90.00
_cell.angle_beta   90.00
_cell.angle_gamma   90.00
#
_symmetry.space_group_name_H-M   'P 1'
#
loop_
_entity.id
_entity.type
_entity.pdbx_description
1 polymer ?
#
loop_
_entity_poly.entity_id
_entity_poly.type
_entity_poly.pdbx_seq_one_letter_code
_entity_poly.pdbx_strand_id
1 'polypeptide(L)'
;MCLRDNLCRKSIDFSLKCAWLLHAYSTDVTVPSKKKPHGVKLRNLILSDELRPKDQLANVFSNHDKMSMSLTDRLTVNLPLKKSHQRSQSDASALLGTAELKATPAKLCLGDLSSGRAFDNGCMCFESRRSMVNDLRGEKTDCTCLAPRLRPELEFMQALILIGKLLSSIPTKEAKTTRLVAELTTLNLNLPARVWLPLNTESPHFVVRIPPQVAAVLNSKDKAPYIIYVEVVEVDDIYSSSVPGKIMSTLRHTKSEENLKHDSLSLSAFSVCGGCYDDIDPDWSQEDDEISQQYTQMNKTVDRDTISQMSQDSSDSSIPAISIPASEIRRRLSDFFHEEKSKQFTHDPEDPSAAVLKEPWQDKETRIRENSPYGHLSNWKLLSCIVKCGDDLRQELMAFQLLSVFQKIWEIEHVPLWIHPYRILVLSDDSGLIEPILNTVSLHQVKKHCQLSLLQYFKKEYGPETSEAFLTAQKNFVQSCAAYCLICYLIQVKDRHNGNILLKSDGHLIHIDFGFILSTSPKNLGFEKSPFKLTPEFVEVMGGEHSDMFEYFKILILQGLVAARKHHGMVINLVEIMRSSNQLPCFKSGAPTVQNLRNRFHMNMTEEQLQLEVNRMVEGIIHSLSTKLYDGFQYFTNGIL
;
A
#
# COMPACT_ATOMS: atom_id res chain seq x y z
N MET A 1 17.72 -23.53 13.56
CA MET A 1 18.00 -22.27 14.27
C MET A 1 19.14 -21.50 13.60
N CYS A 2 20.34 -22.08 13.45
CA CYS A 2 21.47 -21.45 12.72
C CYS A 2 21.12 -20.89 11.33
N LEU A 3 20.30 -21.58 10.52
CA LEU A 3 19.91 -21.09 9.19
C LEU A 3 18.99 -19.86 9.25
N ARG A 4 18.02 -19.83 10.18
CA ARG A 4 17.09 -18.69 10.32
C ARG A 4 17.80 -17.46 10.89
N ASP A 5 18.64 -17.66 11.90
CA ASP A 5 19.44 -16.57 12.48
C ASP A 5 20.43 -15.99 11.46
N ASN A 6 20.99 -16.82 10.57
CA ASN A 6 21.89 -16.38 9.51
C ASN A 6 21.14 -15.61 8.40
N LEU A 7 19.92 -16.03 8.03
CA LEU A 7 19.10 -15.29 7.07
C LEU A 7 18.61 -13.94 7.64
N CYS A 8 18.19 -13.90 8.90
CA CYS A 8 17.83 -12.63 9.56
C CYS A 8 19.03 -11.68 9.64
N ARG A 9 20.25 -12.20 9.87
CA ARG A 9 21.46 -11.37 9.84
C ARG A 9 21.74 -10.79 8.46
N LYS A 10 21.41 -11.51 7.39
CA LYS A 10 21.71 -11.11 6.00
C LYS A 10 20.65 -10.22 5.36
N SER A 11 19.39 -10.31 5.79
CA SER A 11 18.28 -9.58 5.19
C SER A 11 17.35 -8.98 6.26
N ILE A 12 17.22 -7.66 6.23
CA ILE A 12 16.30 -6.91 7.12
C ILE A 12 14.86 -7.16 6.69
N ASP A 13 14.59 -7.22 5.39
CA ASP A 13 13.27 -7.60 4.87
C ASP A 13 12.83 -8.98 5.37
N PHE A 14 13.72 -9.98 5.28
CA PHE A 14 13.44 -11.32 5.81
C PHE A 14 13.21 -11.28 7.33
N SER A 15 13.99 -10.48 8.05
CA SER A 15 13.83 -10.30 9.51
C SER A 15 12.47 -9.70 9.86
N LEU A 16 12.03 -8.65 9.15
CA LEU A 16 10.73 -8.02 9.36
C LEU A 16 9.58 -8.97 9.08
N LYS A 17 9.59 -9.64 7.93
CA LYS A 17 8.59 -10.66 7.59
C LYS A 17 8.55 -11.78 8.62
N CYS A 18 9.71 -12.23 9.10
CA CYS A 18 9.76 -13.19 10.20
C CYS A 18 9.16 -12.63 11.49
N ALA A 19 9.44 -11.39 11.86
CA ALA A 19 8.89 -10.76 13.05
C ALA A 19 7.36 -10.60 12.98
N TRP A 20 6.82 -10.23 11.82
CA TRP A 20 5.38 -10.12 11.58
C TRP A 20 4.67 -11.48 11.57
N LEU A 21 5.24 -12.49 10.90
CA LEU A 21 4.70 -13.85 10.95
C LEU A 21 4.71 -14.42 12.37
N LEU A 22 5.79 -14.20 13.11
CA LEU A 22 5.86 -14.60 14.52
C LEU A 22 4.83 -13.85 15.36
N HIS A 23 4.58 -12.57 15.07
CA HIS A 23 3.54 -11.81 15.77
C HIS A 23 2.14 -12.39 15.48
N ALA A 24 1.81 -12.59 14.21
CA ALA A 24 0.48 -13.01 13.77
C ALA A 24 0.13 -14.47 14.14
N TYR A 25 1.11 -15.38 14.19
CA TYR A 25 0.87 -16.80 14.49
C TYR A 25 1.22 -17.22 15.93
N SER A 26 1.72 -16.30 16.78
CA SER A 26 2.09 -16.60 18.18
C SER A 26 1.19 -15.94 19.23
N THR A 27 0.05 -15.35 18.85
CA THR A 27 -0.90 -14.74 19.79
C THR A 27 -1.63 -15.85 20.58
N ASP A 28 -1.16 -16.09 21.80
CA ASP A 28 -1.69 -17.00 22.83
C ASP A 28 -1.59 -18.52 22.59
N VAL A 29 -0.41 -19.04 22.94
CA VAL A 29 -0.32 -20.36 23.57
C VAL A 29 -0.72 -20.16 25.04
N THR A 30 -1.96 -20.48 25.38
CA THR A 30 -2.48 -20.64 26.76
C THR A 30 -1.82 -21.80 27.50
N VAL A 31 -0.49 -21.86 27.49
CA VAL A 31 0.29 -22.80 28.30
C VAL A 31 0.83 -22.02 29.50
N PRO A 32 0.34 -22.31 30.71
CA PRO A 32 0.96 -21.80 31.93
C PRO A 32 2.31 -22.50 32.10
N SER A 33 3.39 -21.90 31.59
CA SER A 33 4.75 -22.40 31.83
C SER A 33 5.77 -21.26 31.73
N LYS A 34 6.68 -21.22 32.71
CA LYS A 34 7.69 -20.19 33.00
C LYS A 34 8.77 -19.98 31.90
N LYS A 35 8.52 -20.32 30.63
CA LYS A 35 9.46 -20.13 29.52
C LYS A 35 8.73 -19.52 28.32
N LYS A 36 9.04 -18.25 28.00
CA LYS A 36 8.56 -17.58 26.77
C LYS A 36 8.75 -18.53 25.56
N PRO A 37 7.72 -18.76 24.73
CA PRO A 37 7.82 -19.57 23.53
C PRO A 37 9.01 -19.13 22.66
N HIS A 38 9.69 -20.09 22.04
CA HIS A 38 10.91 -19.82 21.28
C HIS A 38 10.70 -18.76 20.17
N GLY A 39 9.52 -18.73 19.55
CA GLY A 39 9.14 -17.71 18.56
C GLY A 39 9.10 -16.28 19.12
N VAL A 40 8.58 -16.10 20.34
CA VAL A 40 8.56 -14.80 21.01
C VAL A 40 9.98 -14.31 21.32
N LYS A 41 10.89 -15.22 21.67
CA LYS A 41 12.31 -14.89 21.88
C LYS A 41 12.96 -14.42 20.58
N LEU A 42 12.77 -15.15 19.48
CA LEU A 42 13.31 -14.77 18.17
C LEU A 42 12.76 -13.42 17.69
N ARG A 43 11.45 -13.19 17.84
CA ARG A 43 10.83 -11.89 17.54
C ARG A 43 11.49 -10.76 18.33
N ASN A 44 11.67 -10.95 19.64
CA ASN A 44 12.30 -9.91 20.47
C ASN A 44 13.75 -9.65 20.05
N LEU A 45 14.52 -10.68 19.70
CA LEU A 45 15.89 -10.54 19.17
C LEU A 45 15.95 -9.79 17.84
N ILE A 46 14.96 -10.00 16.97
CA ILE A 46 14.82 -9.24 15.72
C ILE A 46 14.51 -7.77 16.04
N LEU A 47 13.47 -7.52 16.83
CA LEU A 47 13.00 -6.16 17.12
C LEU A 47 13.98 -5.35 18.00
N SER A 48 14.84 -6.00 18.79
CA SER A 48 15.93 -5.34 19.52
C SER A 48 17.17 -5.08 18.66
N ASP A 49 17.15 -5.47 17.37
CA ASP A 49 18.24 -5.34 16.40
C ASP A 49 19.53 -6.08 16.79
N GLU A 50 19.44 -7.07 17.70
CA GLU A 50 20.56 -7.91 18.17
C GLU A 50 21.09 -8.87 17.10
N LEU A 51 20.31 -9.08 16.04
CA LEU A 51 20.69 -9.89 14.88
C LEU A 51 21.43 -9.09 13.79
N ARG A 52 22.17 -8.04 14.15
CA ARG A 52 23.08 -7.32 13.24
C ARG A 52 24.23 -8.20 12.73
N PRO A 53 24.69 -8.03 11.46
CA PRO A 53 25.93 -8.63 10.99
C PRO A 53 27.10 -8.29 11.92
N LYS A 54 27.90 -9.29 12.29
CA LYS A 54 29.00 -9.11 13.25
C LYS A 54 30.14 -8.24 12.69
N ASP A 55 30.32 -8.21 11.37
CA ASP A 55 31.37 -7.41 10.71
C ASP A 55 31.14 -5.89 10.88
N GLN A 56 29.87 -5.46 11.00
CA GLN A 56 29.51 -4.06 11.27
C GLN A 56 29.80 -3.62 12.71
N LEU A 57 29.87 -4.56 13.67
CA LEU A 57 30.21 -4.25 15.07
C LEU A 57 31.73 -4.11 15.25
N ALA A 58 32.55 -4.90 14.54
CA ALA A 58 34.01 -4.88 14.65
C ALA A 58 34.65 -3.56 14.16
N ASN A 59 34.06 -2.90 13.15
CA ASN A 59 34.51 -1.60 12.64
C ASN A 59 34.24 -0.42 13.58
N VAL A 60 33.33 -0.57 14.55
CA VAL A 60 33.03 0.46 15.54
C VAL A 60 34.06 0.45 16.68
N PHE A 61 34.44 -0.74 17.15
CA PHE A 61 35.42 -0.89 18.23
C PHE A 61 36.86 -0.56 17.80
N SER A 62 37.21 -0.73 16.53
CA SER A 62 38.54 -0.41 16.00
C SER A 62 38.79 1.09 15.76
N ASN A 63 37.75 1.92 15.70
CA ASN A 63 37.87 3.37 15.54
C ASN A 63 37.93 4.15 16.87
N HIS A 64 37.45 3.56 17.98
CA HIS A 64 37.54 4.21 19.29
C HIS A 64 38.95 4.16 19.91
N ASP A 65 39.75 3.13 19.59
CA ASP A 65 41.09 2.95 20.17
C ASP A 65 42.19 3.79 19.50
N LYS A 66 41.92 4.48 18.39
CA LYS A 66 42.92 5.33 17.70
C LYS A 66 42.91 6.80 18.11
N MET A 67 41.97 7.23 18.96
CA MET A 67 41.83 8.63 19.38
C MET A 67 42.21 8.89 20.85
N SER A 68 42.99 7.99 21.45
CA SER A 68 43.45 8.06 22.85
C SER A 68 44.91 7.60 22.99
N MET A 69 45.84 8.20 22.25
CA MET A 69 47.27 8.20 22.61
C MET A 69 47.99 9.36 21.90
N SER A 70 47.92 10.55 22.49
CA SER A 70 48.99 11.54 22.39
C SER A 70 48.76 12.57 23.49
N LEU A 71 49.85 12.92 24.20
CA LEU A 71 49.97 13.95 25.25
C LEU A 71 49.69 13.49 26.69
N THR A 72 50.65 12.78 27.27
CA THR A 72 50.96 12.90 28.69
C THR A 72 52.47 13.10 28.86
N ASP A 73 52.88 14.32 29.19
CA ASP A 73 54.14 14.53 29.92
C ASP A 73 53.96 15.64 30.97
N ARG A 74 53.98 15.17 32.22
CA ARG A 74 54.48 15.79 33.48
C ARG A 74 54.13 17.25 33.81
N LEU A 75 53.50 17.43 34.98
CA LEU A 75 54.19 17.80 36.24
C LEU A 75 53.24 17.73 37.45
N THR A 76 53.74 17.09 38.51
CA THR A 76 53.12 16.80 39.80
C THR A 76 53.52 17.84 40.84
N VAL A 77 52.57 18.37 41.64
CA VAL A 77 52.83 18.89 43.00
C VAL A 77 51.64 18.58 43.93
N ASN A 78 51.94 17.96 45.06
CA ASN A 78 51.07 17.53 46.17
C ASN A 78 50.80 18.68 47.18
N LEU A 79 49.67 18.63 47.93
CA LEU A 79 49.54 18.85 49.41
C LEU A 79 48.05 18.92 49.87
N PRO A 80 47.70 18.70 51.17
CA PRO A 80 46.66 17.74 51.57
C PRO A 80 45.46 18.31 52.39
N LEU A 81 44.44 17.47 52.56
CA LEU A 81 43.21 17.67 53.35
C LEU A 81 43.45 18.04 54.84
N LYS A 82 42.65 18.98 55.36
CA LYS A 82 42.12 18.95 56.74
C LYS A 82 40.69 19.49 56.84
N LYS A 83 39.87 18.79 57.66
CA LYS A 83 38.46 19.06 58.00
C LYS A 83 38.30 20.15 59.06
N SER A 84 37.24 20.97 58.98
CA SER A 84 36.50 21.44 60.17
C SER A 84 35.11 22.01 59.85
N HIS A 85 34.10 21.44 60.50
CA HIS A 85 32.86 21.98 61.08
C HIS A 85 31.96 23.03 60.39
N GLN A 86 30.70 22.91 60.78
CA GLN A 86 29.44 23.28 60.13
C GLN A 86 28.78 24.46 60.85
N ARG A 87 28.27 25.46 60.11
CA ARG A 87 27.18 26.34 60.58
C ARG A 87 26.47 27.03 59.40
N SER A 88 25.13 26.98 59.42
CA SER A 88 24.17 27.65 58.52
C SER A 88 24.53 29.08 58.17
N GLN A 89 24.28 29.50 56.92
CA GLN A 89 23.27 30.50 56.54
C GLN A 89 22.95 30.38 55.03
N SER A 90 21.79 30.90 54.67
CA SER A 90 21.02 30.71 53.44
C SER A 90 21.37 31.69 52.31
N ASP A 91 20.92 31.27 51.12
CA ASP A 91 20.58 32.03 49.91
C ASP A 91 21.67 32.53 48.93
N ALA A 92 21.59 31.90 47.76
CA ALA A 92 21.66 32.46 46.41
C ALA A 92 22.81 33.41 46.07
N SER A 93 23.85 32.85 45.42
CA SER A 93 24.59 33.55 44.37
C SER A 93 25.16 32.54 43.36
N ALA A 94 25.02 32.91 42.09
CA ALA A 94 25.54 32.24 40.93
C ALA A 94 27.06 32.03 41.01
N LEU A 95 27.56 30.94 40.41
CA LEU A 95 28.84 30.92 39.68
C LEU A 95 28.97 29.62 38.88
N LEU A 96 29.49 29.79 37.67
CA LEU A 96 29.80 28.78 36.67
C LEU A 96 30.66 27.64 37.25
N GLY A 97 30.23 26.40 37.01
CA GLY A 97 31.03 25.20 37.18
C GLY A 97 30.69 24.22 36.08
N THR A 98 31.57 24.09 35.09
CA THR A 98 31.55 23.08 34.04
C THR A 98 31.62 21.68 34.67
N ALA A 99 30.48 21.02 34.80
CA ALA A 99 30.41 19.60 35.13
C ALA A 99 30.37 18.79 33.83
N GLU A 100 31.41 18.00 33.60
CA GLU A 100 31.40 16.91 32.61
C GLU A 100 30.28 15.92 32.95
N LEU A 101 29.14 16.09 32.29
CA LEU A 101 28.14 15.05 32.19
C LEU A 101 28.70 13.98 31.25
N LYS A 102 29.01 12.80 31.80
CA LYS A 102 29.11 11.57 31.03
C LYS A 102 27.79 11.39 30.27
N ALA A 103 27.79 11.77 29.00
CA ALA A 103 26.67 11.53 28.10
C ALA A 103 26.50 10.02 27.93
N THR A 104 25.53 9.44 28.62
CA THR A 104 24.89 8.22 28.17
C THR A 104 24.35 8.49 26.76
N PRO A 105 24.55 7.60 25.77
CA PRO A 105 24.06 7.83 24.42
C PRO A 105 22.55 7.99 24.50
N ALA A 106 22.05 9.18 24.19
CA ALA A 106 20.63 9.46 24.13
C ALA A 106 20.00 8.40 23.22
N LYS A 107 19.06 7.64 23.76
CA LYS A 107 18.32 6.62 23.02
C LYS A 107 17.60 7.38 21.89
N LEU A 108 18.13 7.32 20.66
CA LEU A 108 17.57 7.96 19.47
C LEU A 108 16.08 7.63 19.40
N CYS A 109 15.24 8.62 19.72
CA CYS A 109 13.80 8.53 19.65
C CYS A 109 13.38 9.17 18.34
N LEU A 110 12.61 8.44 17.54
CA LEU A 110 12.00 8.97 16.34
C LEU A 110 11.06 10.13 16.71
N GLY A 111 10.90 11.09 15.79
CA GLY A 111 9.94 12.19 15.97
C GLY A 111 8.49 11.69 15.88
N ASP A 112 7.53 12.57 16.17
CA ASP A 112 6.11 12.30 15.88
C ASP A 112 5.79 12.55 14.39
N LEU A 113 4.62 12.10 13.92
CA LEU A 113 4.23 12.27 12.51
C LEU A 113 4.12 13.75 12.08
N SER A 114 3.92 14.67 13.04
CA SER A 114 3.91 16.12 12.80
C SER A 114 5.31 16.75 12.68
N SER A 115 6.35 16.10 13.20
CA SER A 115 7.72 16.64 13.23
C SER A 115 8.43 16.63 11.88
N GLY A 116 7.94 15.86 10.90
CA GLY A 116 8.66 15.60 9.65
C GLY A 116 9.87 14.67 9.80
N ARG A 117 10.07 14.08 10.98
CA ARG A 117 11.19 13.17 11.32
C ARG A 117 10.73 11.84 11.92
N ALA A 118 9.47 11.44 11.72
CA ALA A 118 8.92 10.20 12.26
C ALA A 118 9.64 8.93 11.77
N PHE A 119 10.25 9.00 10.59
CA PHE A 119 10.96 7.86 9.98
C PHE A 119 12.49 8.11 9.91
N ASP A 120 12.99 9.16 10.57
CA ASP A 120 14.41 9.50 10.62
C ASP A 120 15.09 8.77 11.78
N ASN A 121 15.84 7.70 11.50
CA ASN A 121 16.59 6.97 12.52
C ASN A 121 17.87 7.67 12.99
N GLY A 122 18.15 8.89 12.54
CA GLY A 122 19.31 9.69 12.92
C GLY A 122 20.64 9.21 12.34
N CYS A 123 20.61 8.39 11.29
CA CYS A 123 21.82 7.86 10.66
C CYS A 123 22.48 8.90 9.73
N MET A 124 23.64 9.44 10.12
CA MET A 124 24.42 10.37 9.29
C MET A 124 25.55 9.69 8.48
N CYS A 125 25.68 8.36 8.51
CA CYS A 125 26.78 7.66 7.83
C CYS A 125 26.83 7.94 6.32
N PHE A 126 25.66 8.09 5.70
CA PHE A 126 25.49 8.28 4.26
C PHE A 126 25.66 9.74 3.81
N GLU A 127 25.70 10.68 4.75
CA GLU A 127 25.99 12.10 4.51
C GLU A 127 27.48 12.41 4.78
N SER A 128 28.23 11.41 5.25
CA SER A 128 29.64 11.60 5.56
C SER A 128 30.47 11.79 4.29
N ARG A 129 31.59 12.52 4.41
CA ARG A 129 32.58 12.64 3.32
C ARG A 129 33.06 11.29 2.80
N ARG A 130 33.12 10.28 3.67
CA ARG A 130 33.46 8.91 3.31
C ARG A 130 32.42 8.30 2.38
N SER A 131 31.13 8.50 2.65
CA SER A 131 30.06 8.03 1.75
C SER A 131 30.16 8.67 0.38
N MET A 132 30.37 9.99 0.32
CA MET A 132 30.49 10.70 -0.96
C MET A 132 31.67 10.16 -1.79
N VAL A 133 32.80 9.84 -1.16
CA VAL A 133 33.96 9.24 -1.86
C VAL A 133 33.67 7.81 -2.30
N ASN A 134 32.98 7.02 -1.47
CA ASN A 134 32.57 5.67 -1.82
C ASN A 134 31.64 5.67 -3.03
N ASP A 135 30.62 6.55 -3.04
CA ASP A 135 29.66 6.69 -4.13
C ASP A 135 30.37 7.05 -5.45
N LEU A 136 31.33 7.99 -5.43
CA LEU A 136 32.14 8.34 -6.60
C LEU A 136 33.03 7.20 -7.10
N ARG A 137 33.42 6.28 -6.21
CA ARG A 137 34.27 5.11 -6.53
C ARG A 137 33.45 3.85 -6.83
N GLY A 138 32.11 3.91 -6.75
CA GLY A 138 31.23 2.76 -6.86
C GLY A 138 31.37 1.75 -5.70
N GLU A 139 31.92 2.19 -4.56
CA GLU A 139 32.07 1.38 -3.36
C GLU A 139 30.83 1.50 -2.46
N LYS A 140 30.50 0.44 -1.73
CA LYS A 140 29.33 0.43 -0.83
C LYS A 140 29.61 1.20 0.46
N THR A 141 28.62 1.93 0.94
CA THR A 141 28.65 2.56 2.26
C THR A 141 27.80 1.76 3.24
N ASP A 142 28.41 1.31 4.34
CA ASP A 142 27.69 0.64 5.43
C ASP A 142 27.45 1.60 6.60
N CYS A 143 26.27 1.47 7.23
CA CYS A 143 25.98 2.19 8.47
C CYS A 143 26.84 1.66 9.63
N THR A 144 27.66 2.52 10.22
CA THR A 144 28.50 2.22 11.39
C THR A 144 28.04 2.91 12.68
N CYS A 145 27.03 3.79 12.62
CA CYS A 145 26.59 4.61 13.77
C CYS A 145 25.58 3.91 14.71
N LEU A 146 25.36 2.60 14.55
CA LEU A 146 24.41 1.82 15.34
C LEU A 146 22.95 2.31 15.32
N ALA A 147 22.58 3.20 14.39
CA ALA A 147 21.21 3.68 14.22
C ALA A 147 20.22 2.49 14.08
N PRO A 148 19.02 2.55 14.67
CA PRO A 148 18.02 1.49 14.56
C PRO A 148 17.61 1.24 13.10
N ARG A 149 17.86 0.03 12.59
CA ARG A 149 17.65 -0.27 11.16
C ARG A 149 16.21 -0.63 10.81
N LEU A 150 15.51 -1.30 11.74
CA LEU A 150 14.13 -1.77 11.55
C LEU A 150 13.09 -0.71 11.92
N ARG A 151 13.47 0.27 12.74
CA ARG A 151 12.52 1.18 13.40
C ARG A 151 11.76 2.10 12.44
N PRO A 152 12.41 2.75 11.44
CA PRO A 152 11.69 3.56 10.44
C PRO A 152 10.58 2.79 9.74
N GLU A 153 10.90 1.57 9.29
CA GLU A 153 9.97 0.72 8.56
C GLU A 153 8.80 0.26 9.44
N LEU A 154 9.06 -0.08 10.70
CA LEU A 154 8.02 -0.43 11.67
C LEU A 154 7.07 0.74 11.95
N GLU A 155 7.58 1.95 12.16
CA GLU A 155 6.74 3.15 12.36
C GLU A 155 5.96 3.51 11.10
N PHE A 156 6.55 3.37 9.91
CA PHE A 156 5.87 3.63 8.64
C PHE A 156 4.68 2.68 8.43
N MET A 157 4.89 1.37 8.63
CA MET A 157 3.80 0.39 8.58
C MET A 157 2.76 0.66 9.67
N GLN A 158 3.18 0.98 10.89
CA GLN A 158 2.28 1.32 11.99
C GLN A 158 1.43 2.56 11.69
N ALA A 159 2.01 3.60 11.07
CA ALA A 159 1.29 4.80 10.64
C ALA A 159 0.17 4.46 9.64
N LEU A 160 0.46 3.64 8.62
CA LEU A 160 -0.55 3.18 7.65
C LEU A 160 -1.69 2.40 8.34
N ILE A 161 -1.36 1.51 9.28
CA ILE A 161 -2.38 0.76 10.02
C ILE A 161 -3.23 1.68 10.92
N LEU A 162 -2.63 2.66 11.58
CA LEU A 162 -3.34 3.62 12.42
C LEU A 162 -4.32 4.48 11.61
N ILE A 163 -3.95 4.87 10.38
CA ILE A 163 -4.87 5.56 9.47
C ILE A 163 -6.11 4.70 9.23
N GLY A 164 -5.96 3.42 8.87
CA GLY A 164 -7.10 2.53 8.63
C GLY A 164 -7.98 2.33 9.87
N LYS A 165 -7.38 2.19 11.06
CA LYS A 165 -8.12 2.13 12.33
C LYS A 165 -8.91 3.40 12.58
N LEU A 166 -8.37 4.57 12.26
CA LEU A 166 -9.07 5.85 12.37
C LEU A 166 -10.23 5.96 11.38
N LEU A 167 -10.08 5.47 10.15
CA LEU A 167 -11.15 5.49 9.14
C LEU A 167 -12.33 4.58 9.51
N SER A 168 -12.09 3.53 10.30
CA SER A 168 -13.13 2.58 10.73
C SER A 168 -14.21 3.20 11.62
N SER A 169 -13.89 4.28 12.35
CA SER A 169 -14.83 4.97 13.24
C SER A 169 -15.70 6.02 12.53
N ILE A 170 -15.35 6.37 11.29
CA ILE A 170 -16.06 7.36 10.48
C ILE A 170 -17.22 6.66 9.75
N PRO A 171 -18.44 7.20 9.72
CA PRO A 171 -19.59 6.49 9.14
C PRO A 171 -19.62 6.55 7.61
N THR A 172 -19.39 7.71 7.00
CA THR A 172 -19.60 7.94 5.56
C THR A 172 -18.32 7.77 4.75
N LYS A 173 -18.45 7.30 3.50
CA LYS A 173 -17.30 7.01 2.62
C LYS A 173 -16.60 8.30 2.17
N GLU A 174 -17.34 9.37 1.98
CA GLU A 174 -16.83 10.70 1.59
C GLU A 174 -15.99 11.29 2.72
N ALA A 175 -16.45 11.18 3.96
CA ALA A 175 -15.71 11.64 5.14
C ALA A 175 -14.47 10.78 5.38
N LYS A 176 -14.55 9.46 5.17
CA LYS A 176 -13.37 8.57 5.21
C LYS A 176 -12.34 8.98 4.16
N THR A 177 -12.77 9.25 2.94
CA THR A 177 -11.86 9.65 1.84
C THR A 177 -11.20 11.00 2.15
N THR A 178 -11.97 11.98 2.62
CA THR A 178 -11.42 13.29 3.04
C THR A 178 -10.41 13.15 4.17
N ARG A 179 -10.72 12.31 5.17
CA ARG A 179 -9.79 12.07 6.28
C ARG A 179 -8.53 11.33 5.83
N LEU A 180 -8.66 10.33 4.95
CA LEU A 180 -7.53 9.60 4.38
C LEU A 180 -6.55 10.55 3.68
N VAL A 181 -7.07 11.47 2.85
CA VAL A 181 -6.26 12.49 2.16
C VAL A 181 -5.49 13.35 3.15
N ALA A 182 -6.14 13.80 4.24
CA ALA A 182 -5.49 14.62 5.27
C ALA A 182 -4.36 13.85 5.99
N GLU A 183 -4.60 12.60 6.40
CA GLU A 183 -3.60 11.79 7.09
C GLU A 183 -2.40 11.43 6.20
N LEU A 184 -2.63 11.08 4.94
CA LEU A 184 -1.55 10.84 3.98
C LEU A 184 -0.74 12.10 3.68
N THR A 185 -1.38 13.28 3.72
CA THR A 185 -0.67 14.57 3.60
C THR A 185 0.29 14.77 4.76
N THR A 186 -0.14 14.49 6.00
CA THR A 186 0.73 14.52 7.19
C THR A 186 1.86 13.50 7.09
N LEU A 187 1.57 12.28 6.61
CA LEU A 187 2.58 11.24 6.44
C LEU A 187 3.72 11.70 5.52
N ASN A 188 3.41 12.36 4.40
CA ASN A 188 4.40 12.89 3.46
C ASN A 188 5.36 13.95 4.04
N LEU A 189 5.05 14.55 5.20
CA LEU A 189 6.01 15.41 5.90
C LEU A 189 7.28 14.64 6.28
N ASN A 190 7.15 13.34 6.53
CA ASN A 190 8.21 12.43 6.99
C ASN A 190 8.88 11.65 5.85
N LEU A 191 8.49 11.91 4.60
CA LEU A 191 9.09 11.29 3.40
C LEU A 191 9.89 12.33 2.58
N PRO A 192 10.92 11.92 1.83
CA PRO A 192 11.49 10.57 1.70
C PRO A 192 12.15 10.05 2.98
N ALA A 193 12.17 8.73 3.15
CA ALA A 193 12.84 8.08 4.29
C ALA A 193 13.37 6.69 3.89
N ARG A 194 14.17 6.07 4.78
CA ARG A 194 14.66 4.69 4.61
C ARG A 194 13.57 3.66 4.94
N VAL A 195 12.49 3.73 4.18
CA VAL A 195 11.29 2.88 4.28
C VAL A 195 10.93 2.38 2.88
N TRP A 196 10.33 1.20 2.79
CA TRP A 196 9.98 0.55 1.52
C TRP A 196 8.57 -0.05 1.60
N LEU A 197 8.06 -0.57 0.48
CA LEU A 197 6.83 -1.34 0.47
C LEU A 197 7.17 -2.84 0.49
N PRO A 198 6.94 -3.58 1.59
CA PRO A 198 7.39 -4.98 1.72
C PRO A 198 6.62 -5.97 0.84
N LEU A 199 5.59 -5.50 0.13
CA LEU A 199 4.95 -6.27 -0.94
C LEU A 199 5.86 -6.37 -2.17
N ASN A 200 6.75 -5.41 -2.46
CA ASN A 200 7.56 -5.39 -3.69
C ASN A 200 9.06 -5.54 -3.40
N THR A 201 9.48 -6.74 -3.02
CA THR A 201 10.87 -7.00 -2.56
C THR A 201 11.84 -7.45 -3.65
N GLU A 202 11.35 -7.64 -4.87
CA GLU A 202 12.19 -7.98 -6.03
C GLU A 202 13.01 -6.78 -6.51
N SER A 203 12.45 -5.57 -6.34
CA SER A 203 13.08 -4.30 -6.66
C SER A 203 13.32 -3.52 -5.38
N PRO A 204 14.55 -3.46 -4.84
CA PRO A 204 14.85 -2.63 -3.67
C PRO A 204 14.57 -1.16 -3.98
N HIS A 205 13.91 -0.45 -3.07
CA HIS A 205 13.46 0.91 -3.33
C HIS A 205 13.26 1.71 -2.04
N PHE A 206 13.25 3.04 -2.15
CA PHE A 206 12.83 3.94 -1.08
C PHE A 206 11.50 4.60 -1.42
N VAL A 207 10.62 4.72 -0.44
CA VAL A 207 9.40 5.52 -0.57
C VAL A 207 9.77 7.01 -0.52
N VAL A 208 9.41 7.73 -1.58
CA VAL A 208 9.69 9.17 -1.67
C VAL A 208 8.44 10.02 -1.47
N ARG A 209 7.26 9.51 -1.85
CA ARG A 209 5.99 10.24 -1.74
C ARG A 209 4.78 9.29 -1.85
N ILE A 210 3.68 9.64 -1.20
CA ILE A 210 2.37 8.97 -1.36
C ILE A 210 1.37 10.03 -1.82
N PRO A 211 1.02 10.14 -3.12
CA PRO A 211 0.06 11.13 -3.61
C PRO A 211 -1.33 10.94 -2.97
N PRO A 212 -1.75 11.82 -2.04
CA PRO A 212 -2.98 11.60 -1.27
C PRO A 212 -4.24 11.64 -2.12
N GLN A 213 -4.24 12.47 -3.16
CA GLN A 213 -5.41 12.76 -3.99
C GLN A 213 -5.88 11.60 -4.88
N VAL A 214 -5.04 10.58 -5.06
CA VAL A 214 -5.39 9.37 -5.85
C VAL A 214 -5.72 8.17 -4.95
N ALA A 215 -5.57 8.29 -3.63
CA ALA A 215 -5.95 7.25 -2.69
C ALA A 215 -7.47 7.16 -2.57
N ALA A 216 -7.99 5.95 -2.32
CA ALA A 216 -9.43 5.73 -2.22
C ALA A 216 -9.77 4.70 -1.13
N VAL A 217 -10.92 4.90 -0.48
CA VAL A 217 -11.49 3.93 0.46
C VAL A 217 -12.34 2.95 -0.32
N LEU A 218 -12.10 1.65 -0.11
CA LEU A 218 -12.80 0.57 -0.79
C LEU A 218 -14.10 0.21 -0.05
N ASN A 219 -15.06 -0.32 -0.79
CA ASN A 219 -16.30 -0.81 -0.21
C ASN A 219 -16.02 -2.02 0.70
N SER A 220 -16.35 -1.88 1.98
CA SER A 220 -16.42 -3.00 2.91
C SER A 220 -17.50 -2.71 3.95
N LYS A 221 -18.04 -3.78 4.52
CA LYS A 221 -19.14 -3.71 5.49
C LYS A 221 -18.78 -2.89 6.73
N ASP A 222 -17.63 -3.21 7.35
CA ASP A 222 -17.35 -2.73 8.72
C ASP A 222 -15.93 -2.12 8.92
N LYS A 223 -14.96 -2.35 8.03
CA LYS A 223 -13.52 -2.17 8.34
C LYS A 223 -12.71 -1.27 7.42
N ALA A 224 -13.37 -0.62 6.46
CA ALA A 224 -12.84 0.44 5.59
C ALA A 224 -11.40 0.22 5.07
N PRO A 225 -11.11 -0.87 4.33
CA PRO A 225 -9.84 -1.01 3.63
C PRO A 225 -9.69 0.14 2.63
N TYR A 226 -8.45 0.54 2.38
CA TYR A 226 -8.18 1.65 1.46
C TYR A 226 -6.97 1.33 0.59
N ILE A 227 -7.00 1.81 -0.65
CA ILE A 227 -5.91 1.68 -1.61
C ILE A 227 -5.07 2.96 -1.61
N ILE A 228 -3.76 2.78 -1.66
CA ILE A 228 -2.78 3.87 -1.83
C ILE A 228 -1.87 3.58 -3.01
N TYR A 229 -1.40 4.65 -3.62
CA TYR A 229 -0.36 4.64 -4.64
C TYR A 229 0.89 5.27 -4.05
N VAL A 230 2.03 4.64 -4.24
CA VAL A 230 3.29 4.97 -3.56
C VAL A 230 4.35 5.24 -4.61
N GLU A 231 4.87 6.45 -4.63
CA GLU A 231 6.00 6.82 -5.47
C GLU A 231 7.27 6.35 -4.80
N VAL A 232 8.08 5.61 -5.56
CA VAL A 232 9.32 5.01 -5.08
C VAL A 232 10.46 5.32 -6.02
N VAL A 233 11.68 5.29 -5.47
CA VAL A 233 12.92 5.38 -6.24
C VAL A 233 13.65 4.07 -6.05
N GLU A 234 13.87 3.34 -7.14
CA GLU A 234 14.60 2.08 -7.13
C GLU A 234 16.09 2.30 -6.85
N VAL A 235 16.65 1.39 -6.06
CA VAL A 235 18.05 1.39 -5.63
C VAL A 235 18.62 -0.01 -5.73
N ASP A 236 19.94 -0.10 -5.86
CA ASP A 236 20.62 -1.40 -5.90
C ASP A 236 20.50 -2.14 -4.56
N ASP A 237 20.56 -1.41 -3.45
CA ASP A 237 20.52 -1.97 -2.11
C ASP A 237 19.99 -0.96 -1.07
N ILE A 238 18.86 -1.31 -0.43
CA ILE A 238 18.20 -0.50 0.61
C ILE A 238 19.16 -0.19 1.78
N TYR A 239 20.23 -0.96 1.99
CA TYR A 239 21.14 -0.78 3.12
C TYR A 239 22.33 0.11 2.82
N SER A 240 22.86 0.05 1.61
CA SER A 240 24.06 0.80 1.25
C SER A 240 23.79 2.06 0.44
N SER A 241 22.61 2.17 -0.18
CA SER A 241 22.22 3.39 -0.89
C SER A 241 21.78 4.51 0.06
N SER A 242 22.09 5.75 -0.34
CA SER A 242 21.63 6.97 0.33
C SER A 242 20.15 7.23 0.02
N VAL A 243 19.45 7.84 0.98
CA VAL A 243 18.05 8.23 0.79
C VAL A 243 18.00 9.49 -0.09
N PRO A 244 17.13 9.56 -1.10
CA PRO A 244 16.98 10.75 -1.93
C PRO A 244 16.66 12.00 -1.09
N GLY A 245 17.28 13.12 -1.43
CA GLY A 245 16.97 14.41 -0.80
C GLY A 245 15.51 14.83 -1.07
N LYS A 246 14.90 15.53 -0.10
CA LYS A 246 13.53 16.01 -0.23
C LYS A 246 13.46 17.13 -1.28
N ILE A 247 12.81 16.86 -2.41
CA ILE A 247 12.56 17.87 -3.45
C ILE A 247 11.28 18.60 -3.08
N MET A 248 11.39 19.85 -2.62
CA MET A 248 10.22 20.70 -2.48
C MET A 248 9.78 21.18 -3.87
N SER A 249 8.48 21.24 -4.13
CA SER A 249 7.99 21.97 -5.30
C SER A 249 8.32 23.45 -5.10
N THR A 250 9.32 23.95 -5.81
CA THR A 250 9.63 25.38 -5.89
C THR A 250 8.54 26.10 -6.67
N LEU A 251 7.40 26.32 -6.03
CA LEU A 251 6.34 27.24 -6.45
C LEU A 251 5.89 28.12 -5.27
N ARG A 252 6.86 28.63 -4.50
CA ARG A 252 6.73 29.80 -3.59
C ARG A 252 8.02 30.62 -3.47
N HIS A 253 8.71 30.85 -4.58
CA HIS A 253 9.64 31.98 -4.66
C HIS A 253 9.19 32.87 -5.82
N THR A 254 8.17 33.68 -5.58
CA THR A 254 7.97 34.89 -6.36
C THR A 254 9.12 35.83 -6.02
N LYS A 255 10.05 35.96 -6.96
CA LYS A 255 10.99 37.08 -7.19
C LYS A 255 11.02 38.17 -6.11
N SER A 256 11.95 38.04 -5.17
CA SER A 256 12.56 39.16 -4.43
C SER A 256 14.01 38.83 -4.01
N GLU A 257 14.80 38.17 -4.87
CA GLU A 257 16.24 37.93 -4.63
C GLU A 257 17.12 38.38 -5.79
N GLU A 258 16.71 39.42 -6.52
CA GLU A 258 17.57 40.09 -7.52
C GLU A 258 17.97 41.51 -7.11
N ASN A 259 18.06 41.82 -5.80
CA ASN A 259 18.56 43.11 -5.33
C ASN A 259 19.35 43.07 -4.01
N LEU A 260 20.15 42.03 -3.79
CA LEU A 260 21.23 42.10 -2.80
C LEU A 260 22.57 41.97 -3.51
N LYS A 261 23.23 43.12 -3.68
CA LYS A 261 24.63 43.18 -4.08
C LYS A 261 25.47 42.45 -3.02
N HIS A 262 26.43 41.67 -3.53
CA HIS A 262 27.60 41.12 -2.85
C HIS A 262 27.92 41.79 -1.51
N ASP A 263 27.90 41.00 -0.42
CA ASP A 263 29.10 40.93 0.42
C ASP A 263 29.20 39.61 1.18
N SER A 264 30.41 39.08 1.18
CA SER A 264 30.85 37.90 1.90
C SER A 264 30.77 38.11 3.42
N LEU A 265 30.26 37.13 4.17
CA LEU A 265 30.89 36.53 5.37
C LEU A 265 29.95 35.55 6.10
N SER A 266 30.60 34.66 6.84
CA SER A 266 30.13 33.54 7.67
C SER A 266 29.28 33.96 8.89
N LEU A 267 28.70 32.94 9.58
CA LEU A 267 28.15 32.87 10.96
C LEU A 267 26.60 32.86 11.05
N SER A 268 25.92 31.74 11.34
CA SER A 268 25.73 31.01 12.62
C SER A 268 24.61 31.56 13.53
N ALA A 269 23.63 30.69 13.83
CA ALA A 269 22.69 30.55 14.95
C ALA A 269 22.43 31.69 15.98
N PHE A 270 21.23 31.59 16.61
CA PHE A 270 20.69 32.31 17.79
C PHE A 270 20.10 33.70 17.51
N SER A 271 19.13 34.25 18.25
CA SER A 271 18.15 33.83 19.25
C SER A 271 17.26 35.05 19.50
N VAL A 272 16.05 34.82 20.02
CA VAL A 272 15.14 35.80 20.60
C VAL A 272 15.78 36.53 21.79
N CYS A 273 15.67 37.86 21.83
CA CYS A 273 15.52 38.68 23.04
C CYS A 273 15.09 40.12 22.68
N GLY A 274 14.16 40.69 23.46
CA GLY A 274 13.58 42.01 23.27
C GLY A 274 14.07 43.10 24.24
N GLY A 275 13.42 44.27 24.13
CA GLY A 275 13.56 45.49 24.96
C GLY A 275 14.29 46.62 24.21
N CYS A 276 13.95 47.91 24.26
CA CYS A 276 13.03 48.70 25.09
C CYS A 276 12.85 50.12 24.44
N TYR A 277 11.66 50.71 24.63
CA TYR A 277 11.22 52.12 24.72
C TYR A 277 11.99 53.30 24.07
N ASP A 278 11.26 54.14 23.30
CA ASP A 278 10.84 55.52 23.62
C ASP A 278 10.10 56.09 22.37
N ASP A 279 8.78 56.28 22.41
CA ASP A 279 8.00 57.46 22.85
C ASP A 279 7.76 58.53 21.75
N ILE A 280 6.50 59.00 21.71
CA ILE A 280 5.92 60.18 21.00
C ILE A 280 4.98 59.87 19.81
N ASP A 281 3.69 59.76 20.17
CA ASP A 281 2.49 60.17 19.41
C ASP A 281 2.40 61.74 19.46
N PRO A 282 1.69 62.47 18.56
CA PRO A 282 0.25 62.27 18.34
C PRO A 282 -0.28 62.47 16.90
N ASP A 283 -1.33 61.70 16.59
CA ASP A 283 -2.65 62.15 16.09
C ASP A 283 -2.70 63.09 14.86
N TRP A 284 -3.28 62.62 13.75
CA TRP A 284 -4.11 63.45 12.88
C TRP A 284 -5.25 62.66 12.24
N SER A 285 -6.43 63.25 12.43
CA SER A 285 -7.77 62.89 12.00
C SER A 285 -8.00 62.94 10.49
N GLN A 286 -9.10 62.27 10.11
CA GLN A 286 -9.87 62.39 8.87
C GLN A 286 -10.18 63.86 8.51
N GLU A 287 -10.17 64.17 7.20
CA GLU A 287 -11.23 64.94 6.50
C GLU A 287 -10.89 65.09 4.98
N ASP A 288 -11.82 64.57 4.16
CA ASP A 288 -12.44 65.08 2.93
C ASP A 288 -11.65 65.51 1.66
N ASP A 289 -11.98 64.78 0.58
CA ASP A 289 -12.50 65.23 -0.71
C ASP A 289 -11.99 66.53 -1.37
N GLU A 290 -11.42 66.38 -2.57
CA GLU A 290 -11.73 67.15 -3.80
C GLU A 290 -10.55 67.21 -4.78
N ILE A 291 -10.06 66.09 -5.33
CA ILE A 291 -9.30 66.14 -6.60
C ILE A 291 -9.62 64.91 -7.46
N SER A 292 -10.89 64.77 -7.84
CA SER A 292 -11.32 63.87 -8.92
C SER A 292 -12.18 64.66 -9.90
N GLN A 293 -11.53 65.52 -10.72
CA GLN A 293 -12.23 66.17 -11.83
C GLN A 293 -11.34 66.70 -12.97
N GLN A 294 -10.07 66.28 -13.10
CA GLN A 294 -9.18 66.93 -14.10
C GLN A 294 -8.27 66.05 -14.96
N TYR A 295 -8.49 64.73 -15.04
CA TYR A 295 -7.70 63.87 -15.95
C TYR A 295 -8.53 63.02 -16.91
N THR A 296 -9.73 63.48 -17.28
CA THR A 296 -10.49 62.96 -18.42
C THR A 296 -10.50 63.99 -19.56
N GLN A 297 -9.39 64.12 -20.28
CA GLN A 297 -9.37 64.66 -21.65
C GLN A 297 -8.03 64.37 -22.35
N MET A 298 -8.12 63.96 -23.63
CA MET A 298 -7.04 63.62 -24.59
C MET A 298 -6.50 62.19 -24.45
N ASN A 299 -6.74 61.22 -25.33
CA ASN A 299 -6.69 61.26 -26.80
C ASN A 299 -7.67 60.26 -27.46
N LYS A 300 -8.37 60.73 -28.51
CA LYS A 300 -9.07 59.95 -29.55
C LYS A 300 -8.25 60.00 -30.84
N THR A 301 -8.29 58.92 -31.63
CA THR A 301 -8.52 58.88 -33.12
C THR A 301 -8.62 57.39 -33.54
N VAL A 302 -9.79 56.82 -33.96
CA VAL A 302 -10.48 56.86 -35.29
C VAL A 302 -9.82 55.84 -36.28
N ASP A 303 -10.44 54.81 -36.90
CA ASP A 303 -11.70 54.62 -37.69
C ASP A 303 -12.19 53.12 -37.63
N ARG A 304 -13.49 52.76 -37.50
CA ARG A 304 -14.56 52.48 -38.52
C ARG A 304 -14.30 51.25 -39.43
N ASP A 305 -15.20 50.28 -39.69
CA ASP A 305 -16.66 50.30 -39.87
C ASP A 305 -17.38 48.91 -39.73
N THR A 306 -18.61 48.96 -39.21
CA THR A 306 -19.87 48.23 -39.55
C THR A 306 -20.15 46.71 -39.32
N ILE A 307 -21.29 46.49 -38.60
CA ILE A 307 -22.35 45.46 -38.75
C ILE A 307 -22.05 44.08 -38.12
N SER A 308 -22.86 43.46 -37.24
CA SER A 308 -24.27 43.63 -36.86
C SER A 308 -24.56 43.12 -35.44
N GLN A 309 -25.59 43.70 -34.83
CA GLN A 309 -26.19 43.42 -33.53
C GLN A 309 -26.85 42.03 -33.48
N MET A 310 -26.97 41.41 -32.28
CA MET A 310 -28.13 40.89 -31.49
C MET A 310 -27.49 40.03 -30.36
N SER A 311 -27.77 40.08 -29.05
CA SER A 311 -28.84 40.61 -28.22
C SER A 311 -28.28 40.97 -26.84
N GLN A 312 -28.90 41.95 -26.22
CA GLN A 312 -28.72 42.38 -24.83
C GLN A 312 -29.25 41.28 -23.88
N ASP A 313 -28.51 40.98 -22.81
CA ASP A 313 -29.03 41.14 -21.44
C ASP A 313 -27.93 40.89 -20.39
N SER A 314 -27.66 41.98 -19.65
CA SER A 314 -27.51 42.05 -18.20
C SER A 314 -26.24 41.55 -17.47
N SER A 315 -25.71 42.53 -16.73
CA SER A 315 -25.15 42.48 -15.36
C SER A 315 -23.79 41.81 -15.15
N ASP A 316 -22.77 42.66 -15.21
CA ASP A 316 -21.86 42.96 -14.10
C ASP A 316 -21.46 41.80 -13.18
N SER A 317 -20.25 41.28 -13.42
CA SER A 317 -19.41 40.74 -12.36
C SER A 317 -17.97 41.11 -12.66
N SER A 318 -17.50 42.13 -11.97
CA SER A 318 -16.08 42.44 -11.79
C SER A 318 -15.36 41.24 -11.16
N ILE A 319 -14.90 40.30 -12.00
CA ILE A 319 -13.99 39.23 -11.63
C ILE A 319 -12.56 39.74 -11.84
N PRO A 320 -11.68 39.78 -10.83
CA PRO A 320 -10.27 40.07 -11.07
C PRO A 320 -9.69 38.98 -11.98
N ALA A 321 -8.93 39.36 -13.01
CA ALA A 321 -8.31 38.41 -13.93
C ALA A 321 -7.48 37.36 -13.17
N ILE A 322 -8.05 36.17 -12.98
CA ILE A 322 -7.38 35.04 -12.35
C ILE A 322 -6.33 34.54 -13.35
N SER A 323 -5.06 34.82 -13.09
CA SER A 323 -3.96 34.20 -13.83
C SER A 323 -3.90 32.72 -13.45
N ILE A 324 -4.58 31.88 -14.24
CA ILE A 324 -4.53 30.43 -14.07
C ILE A 324 -3.15 29.95 -14.52
N PRO A 325 -2.35 29.30 -13.66
CA PRO A 325 -1.04 28.77 -14.05
C PRO A 325 -1.15 27.81 -15.25
N ALA A 326 -0.18 27.81 -16.16
CA ALA A 326 -0.18 26.89 -17.30
C ALA A 326 -0.23 25.41 -16.87
N SER A 327 0.25 25.08 -15.67
CA SER A 327 0.13 23.75 -15.06
C SER A 327 -1.31 23.41 -14.63
N GLU A 328 -2.09 24.39 -14.18
CA GLU A 328 -3.50 24.24 -13.82
C GLU A 328 -4.37 24.17 -15.09
N ILE A 329 -4.03 24.90 -16.14
CA ILE A 329 -4.65 24.77 -17.47
C ILE A 329 -4.32 23.39 -18.06
N ARG A 330 -3.06 22.95 -17.98
CA ARG A 330 -2.64 21.62 -18.45
C ARG A 330 -3.31 20.51 -17.64
N ARG A 331 -3.44 20.66 -16.31
CA ARG A 331 -4.21 19.75 -15.44
C ARG A 331 -5.66 19.65 -15.90
N ARG A 332 -6.35 20.79 -16.06
CA ARG A 332 -7.74 20.83 -16.53
C ARG A 332 -7.91 20.24 -17.92
N LEU A 333 -6.97 20.48 -18.83
CA LEU A 333 -7.01 19.91 -20.19
C LEU A 333 -6.76 18.40 -20.17
N SER A 334 -5.77 17.91 -19.43
CA SER A 334 -5.53 16.48 -19.24
C SER A 334 -6.73 15.79 -18.58
N ASP A 335 -7.33 16.41 -17.56
CA ASP A 335 -8.55 15.92 -16.91
C ASP A 335 -9.72 15.87 -17.90
N PHE A 336 -9.88 16.88 -18.76
CA PHE A 336 -10.93 16.92 -19.79
C PHE A 336 -10.74 15.88 -20.90
N PHE A 337 -9.51 15.67 -21.39
CA PHE A 337 -9.21 14.63 -22.39
C PHE A 337 -9.34 13.21 -21.81
N HIS A 338 -9.02 13.03 -20.53
CA HIS A 338 -9.28 11.76 -19.84
C HIS A 338 -10.79 11.55 -19.59
N GLU A 339 -11.55 12.60 -19.24
CA GLU A 339 -13.02 12.53 -19.17
C GLU A 339 -13.62 12.06 -20.49
N GLU A 340 -13.13 12.53 -21.64
CA GLU A 340 -13.63 12.09 -22.95
C GLU A 340 -13.37 10.61 -23.25
N LYS A 341 -12.21 10.08 -22.83
CA LYS A 341 -11.89 8.65 -22.93
C LYS A 341 -12.57 7.79 -21.85
N SER A 342 -12.87 8.37 -20.68
CA SER A 342 -13.50 7.71 -19.54
C SER A 342 -15.03 7.76 -19.56
N LYS A 343 -15.65 8.39 -20.56
CA LYS A 343 -17.12 8.47 -20.78
C LYS A 343 -17.86 7.12 -20.76
N GLN A 344 -17.18 5.97 -20.72
CA GLN A 344 -17.82 4.66 -20.54
C GLN A 344 -18.17 4.30 -19.08
N PHE A 345 -17.58 4.94 -18.07
CA PHE A 345 -17.92 4.75 -16.65
C PHE A 345 -17.77 6.10 -15.94
N THR A 346 -18.86 6.84 -15.84
CA THR A 346 -18.91 8.12 -15.13
C THR A 346 -18.51 7.93 -13.66
N HIS A 347 -17.83 8.91 -13.08
CA HIS A 347 -17.55 9.04 -11.65
C HIS A 347 -18.83 8.77 -10.85
N ASP A 348 -18.99 7.55 -10.30
CA ASP A 348 -20.09 7.26 -9.39
C ASP A 348 -19.76 7.93 -8.06
N PRO A 349 -20.50 8.98 -7.64
CA PRO A 349 -20.27 9.58 -6.34
C PRO A 349 -20.39 8.55 -5.20
N GLU A 350 -21.16 7.48 -5.39
CA GLU A 350 -21.32 6.39 -4.41
C GLU A 350 -20.13 5.39 -4.43
N ASP A 351 -19.39 5.28 -5.55
CA ASP A 351 -18.26 4.36 -5.67
C ASP A 351 -17.01 4.92 -6.40
N PRO A 352 -16.30 5.90 -5.78
CA PRO A 352 -15.06 6.45 -6.34
C PRO A 352 -13.95 5.40 -6.50
N SER A 353 -13.95 4.32 -5.71
CA SER A 353 -12.96 3.24 -5.82
C SER A 353 -13.05 2.45 -7.13
N ALA A 354 -14.24 2.35 -7.73
CA ALA A 354 -14.45 1.69 -9.02
C ALA A 354 -13.72 2.41 -10.14
N ALA A 355 -13.84 3.74 -10.18
CA ALA A 355 -13.18 4.58 -11.18
C ALA A 355 -11.65 4.53 -11.03
N VAL A 356 -11.17 4.47 -9.78
CA VAL A 356 -9.74 4.41 -9.47
C VAL A 356 -9.08 3.12 -9.98
N LEU A 357 -9.75 1.96 -9.91
CA LEU A 357 -9.19 0.68 -10.37
C LEU A 357 -9.37 0.41 -11.87
N LYS A 358 -10.36 1.04 -12.51
CA LYS A 358 -10.63 0.88 -13.94
C LYS A 358 -9.69 1.68 -14.84
N GLU A 359 -9.23 2.84 -14.39
CA GLU A 359 -8.25 3.63 -15.15
C GLU A 359 -7.05 2.75 -15.52
N PRO A 360 -6.68 2.65 -16.81
CA PRO A 360 -5.52 1.89 -17.22
C PRO A 360 -4.28 2.30 -16.43
N TRP A 361 -3.57 1.31 -15.87
CA TRP A 361 -2.43 1.54 -15.01
C TRP A 361 -1.38 2.46 -15.64
N GLN A 362 -1.11 2.30 -16.94
CA GLN A 362 -0.14 3.10 -17.69
C GLN A 362 -0.52 4.59 -17.73
N ASP A 363 -1.81 4.88 -17.91
CA ASP A 363 -2.32 6.25 -17.94
C ASP A 363 -2.22 6.89 -16.55
N LYS A 364 -2.60 6.12 -15.52
CA LYS A 364 -2.47 6.54 -14.11
C LYS A 364 -1.02 6.84 -13.74
N GLU A 365 -0.11 5.95 -14.09
CA GLU A 365 1.33 6.08 -13.83
C GLU A 365 1.89 7.33 -14.52
N THR A 366 1.56 7.54 -15.80
CA THR A 366 1.98 8.73 -16.56
C THR A 366 1.47 10.01 -15.92
N ARG A 367 0.17 10.08 -15.61
CA ARG A 367 -0.47 11.24 -15.00
C ARG A 367 0.10 11.58 -13.61
N ILE A 368 0.40 10.56 -12.79
CA ILE A 368 1.02 10.79 -11.48
C ILE A 368 2.48 11.21 -11.66
N ARG A 369 3.21 10.62 -12.60
CA ARG A 369 4.61 10.94 -12.89
C ARG A 369 4.77 12.40 -13.34
N GLU A 370 3.93 12.88 -14.25
CA GLU A 370 3.96 14.26 -14.75
C GLU A 370 3.73 15.30 -13.65
N ASN A 371 2.95 14.95 -12.62
CA ASN A 371 2.63 15.83 -11.49
C ASN A 371 3.55 15.61 -10.28
N SER A 372 4.50 14.67 -10.35
CA SER A 372 5.38 14.33 -9.24
C SER A 372 6.66 15.19 -9.24
N PRO A 373 7.08 15.73 -8.08
CA PRO A 373 8.41 16.32 -7.91
C PRO A 373 9.55 15.35 -8.24
N TYR A 374 9.33 14.04 -8.07
CA TYR A 374 10.31 12.98 -8.30
C TYR A 374 10.15 12.29 -9.67
N GLY A 375 9.11 12.61 -10.43
CA GLY A 375 8.77 11.91 -11.68
C GLY A 375 9.82 12.03 -12.79
N HIS A 376 10.70 13.02 -12.72
CA HIS A 376 11.80 13.21 -13.66
C HIS A 376 12.96 12.22 -13.44
N LEU A 377 13.03 11.55 -12.28
CA LEU A 377 14.06 10.57 -11.99
C LEU A 377 13.89 9.33 -12.88
N SER A 378 15.00 8.79 -13.41
CA SER A 378 14.97 7.63 -14.31
C SER A 378 14.60 6.33 -13.61
N ASN A 379 14.91 6.22 -12.32
CA ASN A 379 14.61 5.11 -11.43
C ASN A 379 13.33 5.32 -10.60
N TRP A 380 12.50 6.30 -10.97
CA TRP A 380 11.18 6.48 -10.37
C TRP A 380 10.24 5.37 -10.82
N LYS A 381 9.44 4.85 -9.88
CA LYS A 381 8.33 3.93 -10.16
C LYS A 381 7.12 4.26 -9.30
N LEU A 382 5.95 3.88 -9.80
CA LEU A 382 4.72 3.89 -9.02
C LEU A 382 4.41 2.46 -8.54
N LEU A 383 4.14 2.31 -7.25
CA LEU A 383 3.63 1.07 -6.66
C LEU A 383 2.23 1.31 -6.10
N SER A 384 1.53 0.23 -5.75
CA SER A 384 0.21 0.32 -5.11
C SER A 384 0.03 -0.78 -4.07
N CYS A 385 -0.73 -0.48 -3.01
CA CYS A 385 -1.12 -1.46 -2.02
C CYS A 385 -2.49 -1.14 -1.45
N ILE A 386 -3.21 -2.18 -1.03
CA ILE A 386 -4.42 -2.07 -0.23
C ILE A 386 -4.02 -2.32 1.23
N VAL A 387 -4.32 -1.36 2.08
CA VAL A 387 -4.14 -1.46 3.52
C VAL A 387 -5.45 -1.95 4.13
N LYS A 388 -5.41 -3.11 4.79
CA LYS A 388 -6.58 -3.73 5.42
C LYS A 388 -6.35 -3.83 6.93
N CYS A 389 -7.23 -3.18 7.69
CA CYS A 389 -7.12 -3.02 9.14
C CYS A 389 -8.35 -3.63 9.82
N GLY A 390 -8.16 -4.28 10.96
CA GLY A 390 -9.19 -4.98 11.70
C GLY A 390 -9.53 -6.37 11.15
N ASP A 391 -8.91 -6.82 10.06
CA ASP A 391 -9.15 -8.14 9.45
C ASP A 391 -7.93 -9.06 9.56
N ASP A 392 -8.21 -10.34 9.81
CA ASP A 392 -7.21 -11.39 9.84
C ASP A 392 -6.89 -11.88 8.43
N LEU A 393 -5.73 -11.47 7.90
CA LEU A 393 -5.27 -11.87 6.57
C LEU A 393 -4.55 -13.22 6.53
N ARG A 394 -4.45 -13.96 7.65
CA ARG A 394 -3.76 -15.25 7.67
C ARG A 394 -4.48 -16.32 6.82
N GLN A 395 -5.81 -16.28 6.75
CA GLN A 395 -6.57 -17.14 5.83
C GLN A 395 -6.36 -16.75 4.38
N GLU A 396 -6.33 -15.45 4.09
CA GLU A 396 -6.03 -14.90 2.77
C GLU A 396 -4.63 -15.32 2.30
N LEU A 397 -3.63 -15.24 3.19
CA LEU A 397 -2.26 -15.70 2.93
C LEU A 397 -2.22 -17.19 2.63
N MET A 398 -2.98 -18.01 3.35
CA MET A 398 -3.08 -19.44 3.05
C MET A 398 -3.70 -19.69 1.68
N ALA A 399 -4.75 -18.95 1.31
CA ALA A 399 -5.34 -19.03 -0.01
C ALA A 399 -4.34 -18.65 -1.11
N PHE A 400 -3.58 -17.56 -0.94
CA PHE A 400 -2.50 -17.17 -1.84
C PHE A 400 -1.47 -18.30 -2.04
N GLN A 401 -1.03 -18.95 -0.96
CA GLN A 401 -0.09 -20.07 -1.05
C GLN A 401 -0.69 -21.27 -1.78
N LEU A 402 -1.95 -21.60 -1.52
CA LEU A 402 -2.66 -22.69 -2.20
C LEU A 402 -2.83 -22.40 -3.70
N LEU A 403 -3.26 -21.19 -4.06
CA LEU A 403 -3.35 -20.73 -5.44
C LEU A 403 -2.01 -20.85 -6.15
N SER A 404 -0.92 -20.39 -5.53
CA SER A 404 0.43 -20.50 -6.08
C SER A 404 0.86 -21.96 -6.33
N VAL A 405 0.47 -22.88 -5.43
CA VAL A 405 0.73 -24.32 -5.60
C VAL A 405 -0.09 -24.88 -6.76
N PHE A 406 -1.38 -24.56 -6.87
CA PHE A 406 -2.21 -25.01 -7.99
C PHE A 406 -1.71 -24.46 -9.33
N GLN A 407 -1.30 -23.20 -9.37
CA GLN A 407 -0.72 -22.58 -10.56
C GLN A 407 0.49 -23.37 -11.03
N LYS A 408 1.43 -23.63 -10.11
CA LYS A 408 2.62 -24.44 -10.39
C LYS A 408 2.29 -25.85 -10.86
N ILE A 409 1.27 -26.50 -10.29
CA ILE A 409 0.83 -27.85 -10.70
C ILE A 409 0.34 -27.83 -12.15
N TRP A 410 -0.51 -26.87 -12.51
CA TRP A 410 -1.05 -26.76 -13.87
C TRP A 410 0.00 -26.34 -14.89
N GLU A 411 1.00 -25.54 -14.49
CA GLU A 411 2.18 -25.25 -15.31
C GLU A 411 3.02 -26.50 -15.60
N ILE A 412 3.29 -27.33 -14.58
CA ILE A 412 4.06 -28.59 -14.72
C ILE A 412 3.34 -29.58 -15.65
N GLU A 413 2.01 -29.69 -15.51
CA GLU A 413 1.20 -30.61 -16.31
C GLU A 413 0.75 -30.01 -17.64
N HIS A 414 1.21 -28.81 -17.99
CA HIS A 414 0.86 -28.07 -19.20
C HIS A 414 -0.66 -27.93 -19.42
N VAL A 415 -1.42 -27.80 -18.34
CA VAL A 415 -2.87 -27.54 -18.41
C VAL A 415 -3.07 -26.03 -18.53
N PRO A 416 -3.75 -25.53 -19.57
CA PRO A 416 -3.84 -24.10 -19.84
C PRO A 416 -4.96 -23.45 -19.00
N LEU A 417 -4.96 -23.73 -17.69
CA LEU A 417 -5.76 -23.07 -16.68
C LEU A 417 -5.06 -21.79 -16.23
N TRP A 418 -5.85 -20.77 -15.93
CA TRP A 418 -5.31 -19.47 -15.56
C TRP A 418 -5.82 -19.03 -14.19
N ILE A 419 -4.90 -18.66 -13.30
CA ILE A 419 -5.23 -18.04 -12.00
C ILE A 419 -4.24 -16.92 -11.71
N HIS A 420 -4.67 -15.98 -10.87
CA HIS A 420 -3.86 -14.84 -10.46
C HIS A 420 -3.73 -14.79 -8.94
N PRO A 421 -2.68 -15.42 -8.36
CA PRO A 421 -2.37 -15.25 -6.94
C PRO A 421 -1.82 -13.83 -6.69
N TYR A 422 -2.52 -13.04 -5.88
CA TYR A 422 -2.08 -11.70 -5.48
C TYR A 422 -1.39 -11.74 -4.11
N ARG A 423 -0.31 -10.98 -3.96
CA ARG A 423 0.56 -11.04 -2.78
C ARG A 423 -0.17 -10.53 -1.53
N ILE A 424 -0.01 -11.28 -0.44
CA ILE A 424 -0.54 -10.95 0.89
C ILE A 424 0.62 -10.78 1.86
N LEU A 425 0.62 -9.68 2.60
CA LEU A 425 1.53 -9.44 3.71
C LEU A 425 0.74 -9.35 5.01
N VAL A 426 0.96 -10.31 5.90
CA VAL A 426 0.37 -10.31 7.24
C VAL A 426 1.30 -9.53 8.18
N LEU A 427 0.81 -8.47 8.81
CA LEU A 427 1.57 -7.65 9.75
C LEU A 427 1.29 -8.04 11.21
N SER A 428 0.01 -8.33 11.52
CA SER A 428 -0.49 -8.82 12.81
C SER A 428 -1.65 -9.81 12.59
N ASP A 429 -2.33 -10.20 13.65
CA ASP A 429 -3.57 -10.99 13.60
C ASP A 429 -4.83 -10.18 13.21
N ASP A 430 -4.72 -8.85 13.14
CA ASP A 430 -5.79 -7.92 12.78
C ASP A 430 -5.40 -6.93 11.66
N SER A 431 -4.25 -7.09 11.01
CA SER A 431 -3.81 -6.14 9.99
C SER A 431 -2.85 -6.74 8.97
N GLY A 432 -2.87 -6.14 7.77
CA GLY A 432 -1.89 -6.44 6.74
C GLY A 432 -2.10 -5.65 5.45
N LEU A 433 -1.28 -6.00 4.46
CA LEU A 433 -1.32 -5.39 3.13
C LEU A 433 -1.70 -6.43 2.09
N ILE A 434 -2.41 -5.98 1.06
CA ILE A 434 -2.83 -6.77 -0.08
C ILE A 434 -2.36 -6.07 -1.35
N GLU A 435 -1.79 -6.83 -2.28
CA GLU A 435 -1.51 -6.34 -3.62
C GLU A 435 -2.83 -6.11 -4.39
N PRO A 436 -3.15 -4.89 -4.83
CA PRO A 436 -4.31 -4.63 -5.66
C PRO A 436 -4.13 -5.23 -7.05
N ILE A 437 -5.22 -5.74 -7.60
CA ILE A 437 -5.23 -6.24 -8.96
C ILE A 437 -5.66 -5.10 -9.88
N LEU A 438 -4.70 -4.58 -10.62
CA LEU A 438 -4.86 -3.41 -11.49
C LEU A 438 -5.64 -3.77 -12.78
N ASN A 439 -6.26 -2.77 -13.40
CA ASN A 439 -7.05 -2.92 -14.64
C ASN A 439 -8.19 -3.93 -14.49
N THR A 440 -8.89 -3.88 -13.35
CA THR A 440 -10.01 -4.77 -13.05
C THR A 440 -11.24 -4.01 -12.56
N VAL A 441 -12.40 -4.61 -12.76
CA VAL A 441 -13.68 -4.17 -12.23
C VAL A 441 -14.43 -5.35 -11.64
N SER A 442 -15.19 -5.15 -10.56
CA SER A 442 -16.05 -6.23 -10.06
C SER A 442 -17.22 -6.47 -11.00
N LEU A 443 -17.70 -7.72 -11.10
CA LEU A 443 -18.89 -8.02 -11.90
C LEU A 443 -20.12 -7.26 -11.39
N HIS A 444 -20.19 -7.00 -10.08
CA HIS A 444 -21.21 -6.14 -9.50
C HIS A 444 -21.21 -4.73 -10.11
N GLN A 445 -20.03 -4.10 -10.20
CA GLN A 445 -19.88 -2.77 -10.82
C GLN A 445 -20.23 -2.82 -12.31
N VAL A 446 -19.82 -3.85 -13.05
CA VAL A 446 -20.19 -4.02 -14.46
C VAL A 446 -21.72 -3.98 -14.61
N LYS A 447 -22.45 -4.75 -13.79
CA LYS A 447 -23.92 -4.77 -13.82
C LYS A 447 -24.54 -3.45 -13.39
N LYS A 448 -24.08 -2.86 -12.29
CA LYS A 448 -24.64 -1.62 -11.72
C LYS A 448 -24.52 -0.45 -12.71
N HIS A 449 -23.37 -0.31 -13.36
CA HIS A 449 -23.08 0.85 -14.22
C HIS A 449 -23.48 0.66 -15.68
N CYS A 450 -23.30 -0.55 -16.23
CA CYS A 450 -23.65 -0.78 -17.63
C CYS A 450 -25.13 -1.12 -17.80
N GLN A 451 -25.78 -1.71 -16.79
CA GLN A 451 -27.12 -2.31 -16.92
C GLN A 451 -27.23 -3.29 -18.10
N LEU A 452 -26.10 -3.89 -18.49
CA LEU A 452 -25.97 -4.86 -19.58
C LEU A 452 -25.79 -6.26 -19.00
N SER A 453 -26.17 -7.28 -19.77
CA SER A 453 -25.72 -8.64 -19.49
C SER A 453 -24.21 -8.75 -19.68
N LEU A 454 -23.58 -9.77 -19.08
CA LEU A 454 -22.14 -9.95 -19.19
C LEU A 454 -21.70 -10.18 -20.65
N LEU A 455 -22.47 -10.93 -21.44
CA LEU A 455 -22.20 -11.13 -22.88
C LEU A 455 -22.30 -9.81 -23.66
N GLN A 456 -23.28 -8.96 -23.36
CA GLN A 456 -23.40 -7.64 -23.99
C GLN A 456 -22.22 -6.73 -23.63
N TYR A 457 -21.76 -6.79 -22.38
CA TYR A 457 -20.53 -6.10 -21.97
C TYR A 457 -19.32 -6.58 -22.78
N PHE A 458 -19.15 -7.89 -22.94
CA PHE A 458 -18.06 -8.46 -23.76
C PHE A 458 -18.13 -7.98 -25.21
N LYS A 459 -19.31 -7.95 -25.81
CA LYS A 459 -19.50 -7.44 -27.18
C LYS A 459 -19.15 -5.95 -27.33
N LYS A 460 -19.48 -5.17 -26.30
CA LYS A 460 -19.20 -3.74 -26.26
C LYS A 460 -17.71 -3.44 -26.07
N GLU A 461 -17.04 -4.19 -25.20
CA GLU A 461 -15.64 -3.97 -24.83
C GLU A 461 -14.66 -4.57 -25.87
N TYR A 462 -14.92 -5.81 -26.32
CA TYR A 462 -14.01 -6.58 -27.17
C TYR A 462 -14.46 -6.67 -28.64
N GLY A 463 -15.63 -6.11 -28.97
CA GLY A 463 -16.20 -6.13 -30.31
C GLY A 463 -17.09 -7.36 -30.60
N PRO A 464 -17.50 -7.57 -31.86
CA PRO A 464 -18.43 -8.66 -32.21
C PRO A 464 -17.84 -10.04 -31.94
N GLU A 465 -18.69 -11.07 -31.82
CA GLU A 465 -18.27 -12.44 -31.45
C GLU A 465 -17.23 -13.06 -32.39
N THR A 466 -17.16 -12.56 -33.63
CA THR A 466 -16.20 -13.01 -34.65
C THR A 466 -14.86 -12.29 -34.58
N SER A 467 -14.70 -11.27 -33.73
CA SER A 467 -13.46 -10.52 -33.60
C SER A 467 -12.40 -11.34 -32.85
N GLU A 468 -11.13 -11.17 -33.22
CA GLU A 468 -10.01 -11.81 -32.51
C GLU A 468 -9.96 -11.39 -31.03
N ALA A 469 -10.25 -10.12 -30.73
CA ALA A 469 -10.29 -9.60 -29.38
C ALA A 469 -11.39 -10.28 -28.53
N PHE A 470 -12.59 -10.47 -29.07
CA PHE A 470 -13.67 -11.18 -28.39
C PHE A 470 -13.31 -12.65 -28.16
N LEU A 471 -12.83 -13.35 -29.19
CA LEU A 471 -12.47 -14.77 -29.09
C LEU A 471 -11.34 -14.99 -28.07
N THR A 472 -10.36 -14.08 -28.04
CA THR A 472 -9.27 -14.12 -27.05
C THR A 472 -9.80 -13.87 -25.63
N ALA A 473 -10.63 -12.83 -25.44
CA ALA A 473 -11.23 -12.54 -24.14
C ALA A 473 -12.15 -13.67 -23.66
N GLN A 474 -12.93 -14.28 -24.56
CA GLN A 474 -13.78 -15.44 -24.26
C GLN A 474 -12.96 -16.66 -23.84
N LYS A 475 -11.84 -16.94 -24.54
CA LYS A 475 -10.92 -18.01 -24.16
C LYS A 475 -10.32 -17.76 -22.76
N ASN A 476 -9.84 -16.55 -22.50
CA ASN A 476 -9.30 -16.13 -21.21
C ASN A 476 -10.34 -16.27 -20.09
N PHE A 477 -11.59 -15.89 -20.37
CA PHE A 477 -12.73 -16.07 -19.49
C PHE A 477 -12.96 -17.54 -19.15
N VAL A 478 -13.00 -18.43 -20.15
CA VAL A 478 -13.17 -19.88 -19.96
C VAL A 478 -12.04 -20.48 -19.14
N GLN A 479 -10.79 -20.15 -19.46
CA GLN A 479 -9.60 -20.69 -18.77
C GLN A 479 -9.54 -20.28 -17.30
N SER A 480 -9.84 -19.01 -17.01
CA SER A 480 -9.90 -18.51 -15.64
C SER A 480 -11.11 -19.04 -14.87
N CYS A 481 -12.28 -19.09 -15.52
CA CYS A 481 -13.49 -19.63 -14.91
C CYS A 481 -13.30 -21.10 -14.49
N ALA A 482 -12.78 -21.95 -15.38
CA ALA A 482 -12.52 -23.36 -15.08
C ALA A 482 -11.55 -23.52 -13.89
N ALA A 483 -10.50 -22.69 -13.86
CA ALA A 483 -9.50 -22.75 -12.81
C ALA A 483 -10.08 -22.35 -11.44
N TYR A 484 -10.78 -21.21 -11.36
CA TYR A 484 -11.40 -20.77 -10.11
C TYR A 484 -12.57 -21.68 -9.67
N CYS A 485 -13.27 -22.37 -10.60
CA CYS A 485 -14.23 -23.41 -10.25
C CYS A 485 -13.55 -24.58 -9.50
N LEU A 486 -12.41 -25.06 -10.01
CA LEU A 486 -11.61 -26.10 -9.34
C LEU A 486 -11.10 -25.65 -7.97
N ILE A 487 -10.60 -24.41 -7.87
CA ILE A 487 -10.14 -23.83 -6.59
C ILE A 487 -11.31 -23.78 -5.59
N CYS A 488 -12.46 -23.25 -5.99
CA CYS A 488 -13.64 -23.16 -5.13
C CYS A 488 -14.10 -24.55 -4.67
N TYR A 489 -14.10 -25.54 -5.58
CA TYR A 489 -14.42 -26.92 -5.25
C TYR A 489 -13.44 -27.53 -4.25
N LEU A 490 -12.14 -27.52 -4.57
CA LEU A 490 -11.11 -28.20 -3.80
C LEU A 490 -10.89 -27.54 -2.43
N ILE A 491 -10.81 -26.22 -2.37
CA ILE A 491 -10.53 -25.48 -1.13
C ILE A 491 -11.83 -25.13 -0.37
N GLN A 492 -13.01 -25.36 -0.96
CA GLN A 492 -14.31 -24.98 -0.39
C GLN A 492 -14.37 -23.48 -0.07
N VAL A 493 -14.08 -22.67 -1.09
CA VAL A 493 -14.23 -21.22 -0.99
C VAL A 493 -15.72 -20.89 -0.88
N LYS A 494 -16.08 -20.07 0.10
CA LYS A 494 -17.46 -19.62 0.38
C LYS A 494 -17.60 -18.12 0.10
N ASP A 495 -18.80 -17.59 0.25
CA ASP A 495 -19.10 -16.16 0.04
C ASP A 495 -18.73 -15.71 -1.38
N ARG A 496 -19.13 -16.49 -2.39
CA ARG A 496 -18.85 -16.19 -3.81
C ARG A 496 -20.03 -15.42 -4.41
N HIS A 497 -19.90 -14.10 -4.47
CA HIS A 497 -20.87 -13.18 -5.09
C HIS A 497 -20.19 -12.25 -6.11
N ASN A 498 -20.97 -11.48 -6.88
CA ASN A 498 -20.45 -10.65 -7.99
C ASN A 498 -19.49 -9.53 -7.52
N GLY A 499 -19.57 -9.11 -6.25
CA GLY A 499 -18.57 -8.21 -5.64
C GLY A 499 -17.19 -8.84 -5.40
N ASN A 500 -17.10 -10.17 -5.24
CA ASN A 500 -15.86 -10.91 -4.97
C ASN A 500 -15.26 -11.55 -6.23
N ILE A 501 -15.85 -11.27 -7.40
CA ILE A 501 -15.37 -11.75 -8.69
C ILE A 501 -15.07 -10.52 -9.54
N LEU A 502 -13.79 -10.37 -9.86
CA LEU A 502 -13.28 -9.31 -10.71
C LEU A 502 -13.19 -9.81 -12.15
N LEU A 503 -13.44 -8.91 -13.10
CA LEU A 503 -13.16 -9.06 -14.52
C LEU A 503 -11.98 -8.16 -14.86
N LYS A 504 -10.91 -8.76 -15.38
CA LYS A 504 -9.74 -8.05 -15.89
C LYS A 504 -9.99 -7.57 -17.31
N SER A 505 -9.30 -6.50 -17.70
CA SER A 505 -9.40 -5.88 -19.03
C SER A 505 -9.05 -6.80 -20.22
N ASP A 506 -8.50 -7.99 -19.97
CA ASP A 506 -8.17 -9.00 -20.99
C ASP A 506 -9.17 -10.19 -20.99
N GLY A 507 -10.26 -10.10 -20.24
CA GLY A 507 -11.33 -11.09 -20.19
C GLY A 507 -11.21 -12.14 -19.08
N HIS A 508 -10.10 -12.18 -18.32
CA HIS A 508 -9.97 -13.13 -17.22
C HIS A 508 -10.84 -12.79 -16.01
N LEU A 509 -11.40 -13.82 -15.37
CA LEU A 509 -12.00 -13.75 -14.05
C LEU A 509 -10.94 -13.89 -12.96
N ILE A 510 -11.06 -13.11 -11.89
CA ILE A 510 -10.20 -13.21 -10.72
C ILE A 510 -11.07 -13.20 -9.47
N HIS A 511 -11.01 -14.27 -8.67
CA HIS A 511 -11.71 -14.32 -7.39
C HIS A 511 -10.85 -13.65 -6.32
N ILE A 512 -11.49 -12.82 -5.49
CA ILE A 512 -10.86 -12.13 -4.35
C ILE A 512 -11.57 -12.46 -3.03
N ASP A 513 -10.99 -12.02 -1.91
CA ASP A 513 -11.52 -12.14 -0.55
C ASP A 513 -11.76 -13.60 -0.13
N PHE A 514 -10.67 -14.35 0.06
CA PHE A 514 -10.67 -15.75 0.51
C PHE A 514 -10.81 -15.90 2.04
N GLY A 515 -11.46 -14.94 2.72
CA GLY A 515 -11.68 -14.97 4.16
C GLY A 515 -12.53 -16.15 4.67
N PHE A 516 -13.25 -16.85 3.78
CA PHE A 516 -14.06 -18.01 4.11
C PHE A 516 -13.67 -19.22 3.24
N ILE A 517 -12.75 -20.03 3.76
CA ILE A 517 -12.28 -21.25 3.09
C ILE A 517 -12.36 -22.49 4.01
N LEU A 518 -12.33 -23.67 3.39
CA LEU A 518 -12.38 -24.98 4.02
C LEU A 518 -13.65 -25.20 4.86
N SER A 519 -13.53 -25.15 6.19
CA SER A 519 -14.63 -25.38 7.12
C SER A 519 -15.30 -24.08 7.61
N THR A 520 -14.78 -22.91 7.24
CA THR A 520 -15.41 -21.63 7.61
C THR A 520 -16.57 -21.30 6.66
N SER A 521 -17.70 -20.88 7.21
CA SER A 521 -18.82 -20.34 6.43
C SER A 521 -19.28 -19.01 7.04
N PRO A 522 -19.68 -18.02 6.22
CA PRO A 522 -20.24 -16.77 6.73
C PRO A 522 -21.51 -17.05 7.54
N LYS A 523 -21.51 -16.60 8.81
CA LYS A 523 -22.65 -16.68 9.76
C LYS A 523 -23.25 -18.09 9.99
N ASN A 524 -22.49 -19.17 9.75
CA ASN A 524 -22.95 -20.57 9.86
C ASN A 524 -24.24 -20.89 9.06
N LEU A 525 -24.51 -20.11 8.01
CA LEU A 525 -25.81 -20.15 7.35
C LEU A 525 -26.07 -21.46 6.58
N GLY A 526 -25.05 -22.23 6.23
CA GLY A 526 -25.20 -23.57 5.62
C GLY A 526 -25.95 -23.60 4.27
N PHE A 527 -26.35 -22.44 3.74
CA PHE A 527 -27.17 -22.31 2.53
C PHE A 527 -26.36 -22.48 1.23
N GLU A 528 -25.05 -22.23 1.27
CA GLU A 528 -24.17 -22.34 0.10
C GLU A 528 -23.74 -23.81 -0.12
N LYS A 529 -24.69 -24.60 -0.66
CA LYS A 529 -24.49 -26.01 -1.04
C LYS A 529 -23.76 -26.17 -2.38
N SER A 530 -23.76 -25.13 -3.22
CA SER A 530 -23.05 -25.17 -4.51
C SER A 530 -21.54 -25.18 -4.29
N PRO A 531 -20.78 -26.07 -4.96
CA PRO A 531 -19.33 -26.14 -4.81
C PRO A 531 -18.59 -24.94 -5.42
N PHE A 532 -19.19 -24.25 -6.39
CA PHE A 532 -18.68 -23.03 -7.01
C PHE A 532 -19.81 -22.26 -7.71
N LYS A 533 -19.53 -21.01 -8.10
CA LYS A 533 -20.49 -20.13 -8.79
C LYS A 533 -20.34 -20.26 -10.30
N LEU A 534 -21.38 -20.77 -10.97
CA LEU A 534 -21.53 -20.76 -12.43
C LEU A 534 -22.95 -20.28 -12.72
N THR A 535 -23.07 -19.07 -13.27
CA THR A 535 -24.36 -18.45 -13.56
C THR A 535 -24.75 -18.66 -15.04
N PRO A 536 -26.04 -18.58 -15.39
CA PRO A 536 -26.46 -18.60 -16.79
C PRO A 536 -25.74 -17.55 -17.65
N GLU A 537 -25.49 -16.36 -17.11
CA GLU A 537 -24.72 -15.32 -17.80
C GLU A 537 -23.28 -15.74 -18.13
N PHE A 538 -22.64 -16.55 -17.28
CA PHE A 538 -21.30 -17.08 -17.59
C PHE A 538 -21.38 -18.05 -18.75
N VAL A 539 -22.39 -18.91 -18.76
CA VAL A 539 -22.63 -19.87 -19.85
C VAL A 539 -22.95 -19.14 -21.16
N GLU A 540 -23.70 -18.03 -21.12
CA GLU A 540 -23.94 -17.17 -22.28
C GLU A 540 -22.64 -16.58 -22.84
N VAL A 541 -21.72 -16.10 -21.99
CA VAL A 541 -20.39 -15.64 -22.44
C VAL A 541 -19.59 -16.76 -23.09
N MET A 542 -19.75 -18.00 -22.61
CA MET A 542 -19.13 -19.18 -23.25
C MET A 542 -19.80 -19.57 -24.57
N GLY A 543 -20.95 -19.00 -24.93
CA GLY A 543 -21.69 -19.34 -26.17
C GLY A 543 -22.83 -20.34 -25.97
N GLY A 544 -23.18 -20.68 -24.73
CA GLY A 544 -24.26 -21.61 -24.40
C GLY A 544 -23.79 -23.03 -24.04
N GLU A 545 -24.70 -23.85 -23.50
CA GLU A 545 -24.42 -25.21 -23.00
C GLU A 545 -23.97 -26.20 -24.09
N HIS A 546 -24.27 -25.91 -25.36
CA HIS A 546 -23.91 -26.75 -26.51
C HIS A 546 -22.76 -26.17 -27.35
N SER A 547 -22.07 -25.15 -26.84
CA SER A 547 -20.96 -24.51 -27.54
C SER A 547 -19.63 -25.24 -27.34
N ASP A 548 -18.73 -25.09 -28.32
CA ASP A 548 -17.37 -25.64 -28.23
C ASP A 548 -16.59 -25.10 -27.03
N MET A 549 -16.79 -23.83 -26.67
CA MET A 549 -16.13 -23.20 -25.53
C MET A 549 -16.67 -23.72 -24.19
N PHE A 550 -17.95 -24.09 -24.11
CA PHE A 550 -18.49 -24.75 -22.92
C PHE A 550 -18.02 -26.21 -22.80
N GLU A 551 -17.87 -26.93 -23.91
CA GLU A 551 -17.22 -28.24 -23.89
C GLU A 551 -15.75 -28.13 -23.47
N TYR A 552 -15.03 -27.14 -24.02
CA TYR A 552 -13.66 -26.82 -23.63
C TYR A 552 -13.54 -26.49 -22.14
N PHE A 553 -14.49 -25.74 -21.56
CA PHE A 553 -14.57 -25.49 -20.12
C PHE A 553 -14.62 -26.80 -19.31
N LYS A 554 -15.48 -27.77 -19.69
CA LYS A 554 -15.57 -29.07 -19.01
C LYS A 554 -14.27 -29.87 -19.14
N ILE A 555 -13.65 -29.86 -20.33
CA ILE A 555 -12.35 -30.51 -20.57
C ILE A 555 -11.27 -29.91 -19.65
N LEU A 556 -11.22 -28.59 -19.52
CA LEU A 556 -10.26 -27.92 -18.63
C LEU A 556 -10.46 -28.26 -17.16
N ILE A 557 -11.72 -28.35 -16.69
CA ILE A 557 -12.01 -28.81 -15.33
C ILE A 557 -11.50 -30.24 -15.11
N LEU A 558 -11.76 -31.15 -16.04
CA LEU A 558 -11.30 -32.53 -15.94
C LEU A 558 -9.76 -32.60 -15.93
N GLN A 559 -9.10 -31.97 -16.90
CA GLN A 559 -7.63 -31.95 -16.99
C GLN A 559 -6.99 -31.33 -15.74
N GLY A 560 -7.54 -30.21 -15.26
CA GLY A 560 -7.06 -29.55 -14.06
C GLY A 560 -7.23 -30.38 -12.80
N LEU A 561 -8.34 -31.14 -12.68
CA LEU A 561 -8.57 -32.04 -11.56
C LEU A 561 -7.65 -33.26 -11.61
N VAL A 562 -7.41 -33.84 -12.79
CA VAL A 562 -6.42 -34.92 -12.98
C VAL A 562 -5.01 -34.44 -12.62
N ALA A 563 -4.59 -33.26 -13.07
CA ALA A 563 -3.32 -32.65 -12.70
C ALA A 563 -3.21 -32.44 -11.17
N ALA A 564 -4.25 -31.88 -10.55
CA ALA A 564 -4.33 -31.70 -9.10
C ALA A 564 -4.23 -33.03 -8.34
N ARG A 565 -4.82 -34.13 -8.87
CA ARG A 565 -4.71 -35.47 -8.29
C ARG A 565 -3.28 -36.00 -8.31
N LYS A 566 -2.56 -35.86 -9.42
CA LYS A 566 -1.15 -36.31 -9.53
C LYS A 566 -0.25 -35.65 -8.47
N HIS A 567 -0.51 -34.39 -8.16
CA HIS A 567 0.30 -33.57 -7.25
C HIS A 567 -0.38 -33.26 -5.91
N HIS A 568 -1.41 -34.01 -5.53
CA HIS A 568 -2.25 -33.71 -4.37
C HIS A 568 -1.43 -33.58 -3.06
N GLY A 569 -0.33 -34.32 -2.94
CA GLY A 569 0.58 -34.24 -1.79
C GLY A 569 1.11 -32.83 -1.52
N MET A 570 1.39 -32.03 -2.56
CA MET A 570 1.87 -30.64 -2.38
C MET A 570 0.82 -29.78 -1.68
N VAL A 571 -0.44 -29.90 -2.10
CA VAL A 571 -1.58 -29.16 -1.54
C VAL A 571 -1.87 -29.63 -0.12
N ILE A 572 -1.97 -30.94 0.09
CA ILE A 572 -2.32 -31.48 1.41
C ILE A 572 -1.23 -31.17 2.45
N ASN A 573 0.06 -31.32 2.10
CA ASN A 573 1.15 -31.02 3.03
C ASN A 573 1.16 -29.54 3.45
N LEU A 574 0.88 -28.62 2.53
CA LEU A 574 0.75 -27.19 2.85
C LEU A 574 -0.38 -26.96 3.87
N VAL A 575 -1.56 -27.52 3.64
CA VAL A 575 -2.72 -27.40 4.54
C VAL A 575 -2.42 -28.04 5.91
N GLU A 576 -1.72 -29.17 5.96
CA GLU A 576 -1.34 -29.83 7.21
C GLU A 576 -0.33 -29.02 8.04
N ILE A 577 0.64 -28.37 7.37
CA ILE A 577 1.58 -27.45 8.02
C ILE A 577 0.82 -26.26 8.61
N MET A 578 -0.10 -25.65 7.84
CA MET A 578 -0.89 -24.50 8.30
C MET A 578 -1.84 -24.87 9.44
N ARG A 579 -2.44 -26.07 9.42
CA ARG A 579 -3.28 -26.60 10.50
C ARG A 579 -2.55 -26.71 11.85
N SER A 580 -1.24 -26.94 11.83
CA SER A 580 -0.44 -27.01 13.07
C SER A 580 -0.48 -25.71 13.86
N SER A 581 -0.83 -24.59 13.21
CA SER A 581 -1.26 -23.36 13.87
C SER A 581 -2.77 -23.42 14.17
N ASN A 582 -3.14 -23.89 15.36
CA ASN A 582 -4.52 -24.22 15.76
C ASN A 582 -5.45 -22.99 15.94
N GLN A 583 -5.13 -21.84 15.35
CA GLN A 583 -5.78 -20.55 15.62
C GLN A 583 -6.68 -20.07 14.47
N LEU A 584 -6.55 -20.64 13.27
CA LEU A 584 -7.33 -20.19 12.12
C LEU A 584 -8.76 -20.78 12.15
N PRO A 585 -9.81 -19.95 11.98
CA PRO A 585 -11.21 -20.41 11.95
C PRO A 585 -11.49 -21.55 10.95
N CYS A 586 -10.74 -21.62 9.85
CA CYS A 586 -10.89 -22.64 8.81
C CYS A 586 -10.53 -24.06 9.26
N PHE A 587 -9.83 -24.21 10.39
CA PHE A 587 -9.45 -25.49 10.99
C PHE A 587 -10.23 -25.84 12.25
N LYS A 588 -11.34 -25.16 12.54
CA LYS A 588 -12.22 -25.48 13.70
C LYS A 588 -12.63 -26.95 13.75
N SER A 589 -12.84 -27.58 12.60
CA SER A 589 -13.19 -29.01 12.51
C SER A 589 -11.99 -29.95 12.60
N GLY A 590 -10.75 -29.45 12.72
CA GLY A 590 -9.55 -30.25 12.96
C GLY A 590 -9.20 -31.24 11.84
N ALA A 591 -8.98 -32.50 12.21
CA ALA A 591 -8.63 -33.58 11.28
C ALA A 591 -9.69 -33.82 10.17
N PRO A 592 -11.01 -33.79 10.46
CA PRO A 592 -12.05 -33.80 9.43
C PRO A 592 -11.86 -32.82 8.28
N THR A 593 -11.31 -31.62 8.52
CA THR A 593 -11.08 -30.62 7.45
C THR A 593 -10.11 -31.16 6.40
N VAL A 594 -9.00 -31.76 6.85
CA VAL A 594 -7.97 -32.35 5.97
C VAL A 594 -8.50 -33.61 5.28
N GLN A 595 -9.24 -34.46 6.00
CA GLN A 595 -9.82 -35.65 5.41
C GLN A 595 -10.85 -35.30 4.32
N ASN A 596 -11.71 -34.31 4.55
CA ASN A 596 -12.66 -33.83 3.56
C ASN A 596 -11.95 -33.24 2.34
N LEU A 597 -10.83 -32.52 2.54
CA LEU A 597 -9.99 -32.06 1.44
C LEU A 597 -9.43 -33.23 0.63
N ARG A 598 -8.87 -34.25 1.29
CA ARG A 598 -8.36 -35.47 0.62
C ARG A 598 -9.46 -36.18 -0.19
N ASN A 599 -10.66 -36.29 0.37
CA ASN A 599 -11.79 -36.93 -0.30
C ASN A 599 -12.19 -36.20 -1.60
N ARG A 600 -12.06 -34.87 -1.66
CA ARG A 600 -12.39 -34.07 -2.87
C ARG A 600 -11.42 -34.28 -4.04
N PHE A 601 -10.27 -34.93 -3.83
CA PHE A 601 -9.41 -35.33 -4.93
C PHE A 601 -9.87 -36.63 -5.60
N HIS A 602 -10.82 -37.37 -5.03
CA HIS A 602 -11.35 -38.62 -5.63
C HIS A 602 -10.28 -39.62 -6.05
N MET A 603 -9.31 -39.88 -5.16
CA MET A 603 -8.17 -40.77 -5.45
C MET A 603 -8.59 -42.22 -5.76
N ASN A 604 -9.81 -42.61 -5.39
CA ASN A 604 -10.41 -43.91 -5.63
C ASN A 604 -11.16 -44.04 -6.97
N MET A 605 -11.27 -42.96 -7.76
CA MET A 605 -11.99 -42.97 -9.05
C MET A 605 -11.04 -43.10 -10.25
N THR A 606 -11.47 -43.79 -11.30
CA THR A 606 -10.79 -43.77 -12.61
C THR A 606 -10.99 -42.42 -13.31
N GLU A 607 -10.26 -42.15 -14.39
CA GLU A 607 -10.46 -40.92 -15.19
C GLU A 607 -11.86 -40.87 -15.84
N GLU A 608 -12.37 -42.00 -16.32
CA GLU A 608 -13.73 -42.11 -16.87
C GLU A 608 -14.80 -41.78 -15.81
N GLN A 609 -14.64 -42.30 -14.61
CA GLN A 609 -15.53 -41.99 -13.48
C GLN A 609 -15.43 -40.51 -13.08
N LEU A 610 -14.21 -39.95 -13.14
CA LEU A 610 -13.99 -38.54 -12.85
C LEU A 610 -14.65 -37.63 -13.89
N GLN A 611 -14.63 -38.01 -15.17
CA GLN A 611 -15.32 -37.29 -16.24
C GLN A 611 -16.83 -37.25 -16.00
N LEU A 612 -17.43 -38.39 -15.62
CA LEU A 612 -18.85 -38.46 -15.25
C LEU A 612 -19.16 -37.57 -14.04
N GLU A 613 -18.29 -37.56 -13.03
CA GLU A 613 -18.45 -36.71 -11.85
C GLU A 613 -18.34 -35.22 -12.18
N VAL A 614 -17.41 -34.83 -13.07
CA VAL A 614 -17.29 -33.45 -13.56
C VAL A 614 -18.57 -33.01 -14.28
N ASN A 615 -19.08 -33.84 -15.20
CA ASN A 615 -20.34 -33.54 -15.90
C ASN A 615 -21.49 -33.38 -14.91
N ARG A 616 -21.63 -34.31 -13.96
CA ARG A 616 -22.65 -34.25 -12.90
C ARG A 616 -22.54 -32.99 -12.05
N MET A 617 -21.33 -32.57 -11.70
CA MET A 617 -21.10 -31.34 -10.93
C MET A 617 -21.51 -30.10 -11.72
N VAL A 618 -21.09 -29.99 -12.99
CA VAL A 618 -21.40 -28.82 -13.83
C VAL A 618 -22.90 -28.70 -14.08
N GLU A 619 -23.57 -29.78 -14.48
CA GLU A 619 -25.02 -29.81 -14.70
C GLU A 619 -25.80 -29.50 -13.41
N GLY A 620 -25.36 -30.07 -12.28
CA GLY A 620 -25.99 -29.83 -10.98
C GLY A 620 -25.91 -28.38 -10.52
N ILE A 621 -24.92 -27.60 -10.97
CA ILE A 621 -24.74 -26.19 -10.60
C ILE A 621 -25.57 -25.27 -11.48
N ILE A 622 -25.63 -25.53 -12.79
CA ILE A 622 -26.43 -24.73 -13.74
C ILE A 622 -27.90 -24.71 -13.33
N HIS A 623 -28.42 -25.84 -12.86
CA HIS A 623 -29.81 -25.96 -12.41
C HIS A 623 -30.00 -25.71 -10.91
N SER A 624 -28.96 -25.31 -10.19
CA SER A 624 -29.04 -25.10 -8.74
C SER A 624 -29.76 -23.80 -8.39
N LEU A 625 -30.88 -23.91 -7.68
CA LEU A 625 -31.58 -22.78 -7.06
C LEU A 625 -30.75 -22.09 -5.95
N SER A 626 -29.75 -22.78 -5.39
CA SER A 626 -28.97 -22.27 -4.26
C SER A 626 -28.13 -21.04 -4.59
N THR A 627 -27.56 -20.97 -5.80
CA THR A 627 -26.78 -19.81 -6.27
C THR A 627 -27.66 -18.57 -6.42
N LYS A 628 -28.88 -18.74 -6.96
CA LYS A 628 -29.86 -17.64 -7.10
C LYS A 628 -30.35 -17.11 -5.75
N LEU A 629 -30.57 -18.01 -4.79
CA LEU A 629 -30.97 -17.64 -3.43
C LEU A 629 -29.87 -16.87 -2.69
N TYR A 630 -28.61 -17.25 -2.88
CA TYR A 630 -27.49 -16.56 -2.24
C TYR A 630 -27.23 -15.18 -2.85
N ASP A 631 -27.29 -15.06 -4.18
CA ASP A 631 -27.23 -13.77 -4.86
C ASP A 631 -28.39 -12.86 -4.42
N GLY A 632 -29.60 -13.41 -4.28
CA GLY A 632 -30.74 -12.70 -3.69
C GLY A 632 -30.45 -12.22 -2.26
N PHE A 633 -29.90 -13.08 -1.39
CA PHE A 633 -29.51 -12.68 -0.03
C PHE A 633 -28.47 -11.56 -0.03
N GLN A 634 -27.46 -11.63 -0.88
CA GLN A 634 -26.41 -10.62 -1.01
C GLN A 634 -26.96 -9.31 -1.56
N TYR A 635 -27.90 -9.37 -2.50
CA TYR A 635 -28.64 -8.20 -2.97
C TYR A 635 -29.42 -7.54 -1.84
N PHE A 636 -30.21 -8.29 -1.07
CA PHE A 636 -31.02 -7.74 0.02
C PHE A 636 -30.19 -7.23 1.20
N THR A 637 -29.05 -7.86 1.50
CA THR A 637 -28.25 -7.51 2.69
C THR A 637 -27.13 -6.52 2.43
N ASN A 638 -26.53 -6.55 1.24
CA ASN A 638 -25.34 -5.79 0.90
C ASN A 638 -25.49 -5.00 -0.42
N GLY A 639 -26.65 -5.05 -1.09
CA GLY A 639 -26.90 -4.32 -2.34
C GLY A 639 -26.17 -4.88 -3.57
N ILE A 640 -25.63 -6.11 -3.48
CA ILE A 640 -24.80 -6.70 -4.53
C ILE A 640 -25.70 -7.35 -5.61
N LEU A 641 -25.75 -6.71 -6.78
CA LEU A 641 -26.37 -7.17 -8.04
C LEU A 641 -25.65 -8.35 -8.70
#